data_AF-N1RCV0-F1
#
_entry.id   AF-N1RCV0-F1
#
_cell.length_a   1.000
_cell.length_b   1.000
_cell.length_c   1.000
_cell.angle_alpha   90.00
_cell.angle_beta   90.00
_cell.angle_gamma   90.00
#
_symmetry.space_group_name_H-M   'P 1'
#
loop_
_entity.id
_entity.type
_entity.pdbx_description
1 polymer ?
#
loop_
_entity_poly.entity_id
_entity_poly.type
_entity_poly.pdbx_seq_one_letter_code
_entity_poly.pdbx_strand_id
1 'polypeptide(L)'
;MTQNGTTSFHGTAYTNGVVSATLLAANLELSFWGGVNPKTGEVIDRFHPLSGCLLQDTILAIPGGRGSCGGSVIMMELILNGLGPKALIFKRREEIITLGVIVAEEFFGKTAPVIVLRPEDFNQVLGWNGTTVYIHQDKVSNRPLQLSPPELHRATFDISNIKVQLSDFDKATIEGANGEATRISMKVLARVADMMGAQEMMDVSQAHVDGAWYGPGSVAFAKRLRDWGGRFRIPSTINSLNIDQRHWRTLGIDAEFGSTCDELTQAFLDMDGKVSFTCAPYLLETAPKLGDSIAWGESNAVIYANSVLGARTLKNPNMLEILIALTGRAPKAGVFLDENRIAELHVHVRPFRSIDSSFWPVLGYALGAAASTRIPVITGLEDMKPSTTDFKAFSAAFATSSSAAMFHMVKLTPEAPTLEAVCGGEVPPRISLGWKELSDCWYEFNHSSESRQVDLISLGNPHFTLHEIKDLSILCRGKNKHADVAVIVTCGRSVHALALQAGYVRDLEAFGVQFLTDTCWCSIEEPIIPTNAKVIMTNSGKYIHYGPGLTGRQFCFGSLEMCAEAAITGKSTGMRPEWLQKANCHLAESQFNGRSDTVEVKEGGISHFPILYKRRTQQPQDFWPAMIRDYSNRQLGYANDKIPTITGIMKQLSGDPTNDFLKFGFMPQRVARDMLWESGGGQGTTPLTQRVDADNQLSNATYSVTSAGALMIRGAQYSELQVGAKMTRGIEGPTDIVYSVKHNNVLTLMDKESNVVGWGAFDLNPNRTGGNIGNIDEKKVVCVLVSTTAWGQPIEHNQGLTRGMKL
;
A
#
# COMPACT_ATOMS: atom_id res chain seq x y z
N MET A 1 9.02 -43.67 20.99
CA MET A 1 9.86 -43.07 22.04
C MET A 1 10.72 -42.03 21.33
N THR A 2 10.38 -40.75 21.34
CA THR A 2 10.59 -39.81 22.45
C THR A 2 9.32 -39.09 22.91
N GLN A 3 9.37 -38.62 24.15
CA GLN A 3 8.27 -38.25 25.03
C GLN A 3 7.63 -36.90 24.72
N ASN A 4 6.36 -36.79 25.11
CA ASN A 4 5.66 -35.60 25.61
C ASN A 4 6.60 -34.63 26.38
N GLY A 5 7.26 -33.71 25.68
CA GLY A 5 8.04 -32.62 26.27
C GLY A 5 7.30 -31.30 26.20
N THR A 6 7.35 -30.50 27.27
CA THR A 6 7.01 -29.08 27.22
C THR A 6 7.99 -28.40 26.25
N THR A 7 7.48 -27.75 25.21
CA THR A 7 8.31 -26.94 24.32
C THR A 7 8.13 -25.48 24.72
N SER A 8 9.24 -24.84 25.10
CA SER A 8 9.25 -23.42 25.45
C SER A 8 10.40 -22.70 24.80
N PHE A 9 10.14 -21.48 24.35
CA PHE A 9 11.12 -20.61 23.71
C PHE A 9 11.31 -19.32 24.52
N HIS A 10 12.52 -18.79 24.46
CA HIS A 10 12.84 -17.46 24.99
C HIS A 10 12.94 -16.47 23.82
N GLY A 11 12.37 -15.29 24.01
CA GLY A 11 12.40 -14.19 23.06
C GLY A 11 12.92 -12.90 23.66
N THR A 12 12.86 -11.83 22.88
CA THR A 12 13.03 -10.47 23.39
C THR A 12 11.66 -9.89 23.69
N ALA A 13 11.37 -9.59 24.96
CA ALA A 13 10.13 -8.94 25.37
C ALA A 13 10.29 -7.41 25.30
N TYR A 14 9.42 -6.74 24.53
CA TYR A 14 9.38 -5.27 24.48
C TYR A 14 8.32 -4.69 25.43
N THR A 15 7.29 -5.46 25.73
CA THR A 15 6.32 -5.23 26.80
C THR A 15 6.14 -6.55 27.55
N ASN A 16 6.09 -6.48 28.88
CA ASN A 16 6.07 -7.66 29.74
C ASN A 16 4.65 -8.01 30.16
N GLY A 17 4.43 -9.28 30.49
CA GLY A 17 3.23 -9.72 31.20
C GLY A 17 3.08 -11.23 31.22
N VAL A 18 1.98 -11.68 31.82
CA VAL A 18 1.65 -13.09 31.99
C VAL A 18 0.26 -13.33 31.44
N VAL A 19 0.15 -14.20 30.43
CA VAL A 19 -1.14 -14.48 29.81
C VAL A 19 -1.20 -15.86 29.18
N SER A 20 -2.41 -16.41 29.07
CA SER A 20 -2.69 -17.61 28.29
C SER A 20 -3.96 -17.42 27.48
N ALA A 21 -3.90 -17.73 26.20
CA ALA A 21 -5.05 -17.62 25.29
C ALA A 21 -4.83 -18.51 24.05
N THR A 22 -5.88 -18.68 23.25
CA THR A 22 -5.79 -19.40 21.98
C THR A 22 -4.89 -18.65 21.00
N LEU A 23 -3.97 -19.35 20.34
CA LEU A 23 -3.09 -18.80 19.33
C LEU A 23 -3.81 -18.65 17.99
N LEU A 24 -3.77 -17.45 17.41
CA LEU A 24 -3.99 -17.19 15.99
C LEU A 24 -2.64 -16.96 15.33
N ALA A 25 -2.26 -17.82 14.39
CA ALA A 25 -0.96 -17.76 13.76
C ALA A 25 -1.04 -17.79 12.22
N ALA A 26 -0.22 -16.96 11.59
CA ALA A 26 -0.02 -16.97 10.14
C ALA A 26 1.43 -16.69 9.80
N ASN A 27 1.93 -17.26 8.70
CA ASN A 27 3.26 -16.95 8.16
C ASN A 27 3.21 -15.82 7.12
N LEU A 28 2.25 -14.90 7.27
CA LEU A 28 2.07 -13.73 6.42
C LEU A 28 1.97 -12.50 7.31
N GLU A 29 2.60 -11.40 6.90
CA GLU A 29 2.51 -10.12 7.59
C GLU A 29 1.10 -9.54 7.47
N LEU A 30 0.63 -8.87 8.52
CA LEU A 30 -0.70 -8.26 8.57
C LEU A 30 -0.58 -6.74 8.62
N SER A 31 -1.38 -6.04 7.82
CA SER A 31 -1.57 -4.60 7.96
C SER A 31 -2.67 -4.36 9.00
N PHE A 32 -2.38 -3.63 10.06
CA PHE A 32 -3.41 -3.24 11.03
C PHE A 32 -4.27 -2.10 10.46
N TRP A 33 -3.65 -1.11 9.82
CA TRP A 33 -4.40 -0.09 9.08
C TRP A 33 -5.00 -0.68 7.81
N GLY A 34 -6.32 -0.58 7.65
CA GLY A 34 -7.07 -1.13 6.51
C GLY A 34 -7.19 -2.66 6.48
N GLY A 35 -6.55 -3.39 7.40
CA GLY A 35 -6.61 -4.85 7.47
C GLY A 35 -7.19 -5.41 8.78
N VAL A 36 -7.39 -4.57 9.80
CA VAL A 36 -8.13 -4.92 11.03
C VAL A 36 -9.15 -3.83 11.33
N ASN A 37 -10.39 -4.23 11.64
CA ASN A 37 -11.43 -3.28 12.01
C ASN A 37 -11.30 -2.91 13.51
N PRO A 38 -11.02 -1.62 13.86
CA PRO A 38 -10.82 -1.22 15.25
C PRO A 38 -12.09 -1.28 16.11
N LYS A 39 -13.29 -1.32 15.49
CA LYS A 39 -14.58 -1.36 16.17
C LYS A 39 -15.04 -2.79 16.50
N THR A 40 -14.54 -3.79 15.77
CA THR A 40 -14.97 -5.20 15.94
C THR A 40 -13.82 -6.13 16.33
N GLY A 41 -12.57 -5.75 16.06
CA GLY A 41 -11.41 -6.63 16.21
C GLY A 41 -11.27 -7.70 15.12
N GLU A 42 -12.08 -7.64 14.06
CA GLU A 42 -12.01 -8.59 12.93
C GLU A 42 -10.83 -8.25 11.99
N VAL A 43 -10.12 -9.28 11.53
CA VAL A 43 -9.20 -9.17 10.39
C VAL A 43 -10.01 -9.05 9.09
N ILE A 44 -9.99 -7.87 8.49
CA ILE A 44 -10.76 -7.50 7.29
C ILE A 44 -9.93 -7.49 6.00
N ASP A 45 -8.61 -7.69 6.09
CA ASP A 45 -7.78 -7.97 4.92
C ASP A 45 -8.20 -9.32 4.30
N ARG A 46 -9.03 -9.26 3.26
CA ARG A 46 -9.65 -10.45 2.63
C ARG A 46 -8.65 -11.32 1.88
N PHE A 47 -7.42 -10.86 1.68
CA PHE A 47 -6.33 -11.65 1.09
C PHE A 47 -5.44 -12.31 2.15
N HIS A 48 -5.65 -12.01 3.44
CA HIS A 48 -4.87 -12.58 4.53
C HIS A 48 -5.46 -13.93 5.02
N PRO A 49 -4.63 -14.93 5.39
CA PRO A 49 -5.11 -16.23 5.89
C PRO A 49 -5.99 -16.16 7.14
N LEU A 50 -5.87 -15.08 7.93
CA LEU A 50 -6.67 -14.83 9.12
C LEU A 50 -7.95 -14.03 8.85
N SER A 51 -8.30 -13.76 7.58
CA SER A 51 -9.52 -13.02 7.22
C SER A 51 -10.76 -13.60 7.92
N GLY A 52 -11.52 -12.74 8.60
CA GLY A 52 -12.74 -13.11 9.34
C GLY A 52 -12.49 -13.58 10.78
N CYS A 53 -11.24 -13.76 11.21
CA CYS A 53 -10.93 -14.06 12.62
C CYS A 53 -11.03 -12.80 13.49
N LEU A 54 -11.45 -12.97 14.75
CA LEU A 54 -11.46 -11.92 15.77
C LEU A 54 -10.18 -11.99 16.60
N LEU A 55 -9.53 -10.84 16.83
CA LEU A 55 -8.31 -10.75 17.63
C LEU A 55 -8.58 -10.78 19.15
N GLN A 56 -9.78 -10.40 19.58
CA GLN A 56 -10.16 -10.34 20.99
C GLN A 56 -9.91 -11.69 21.70
N ASP A 57 -9.30 -11.62 22.89
CA ASP A 57 -9.03 -12.79 23.74
C ASP A 57 -8.12 -13.88 23.11
N THR A 58 -7.32 -13.51 22.10
CA THR A 58 -6.34 -14.40 21.45
C THR A 58 -4.89 -13.96 21.66
N ILE A 59 -3.93 -14.84 21.37
CA ILE A 59 -2.52 -14.48 21.14
C ILE A 59 -2.30 -14.45 19.63
N LEU A 60 -1.76 -13.37 19.08
CA LEU A 60 -1.49 -13.25 17.64
C LEU A 60 -0.01 -13.51 17.35
N ALA A 61 0.30 -14.46 16.47
CA ALA A 61 1.64 -14.72 15.95
C ALA A 61 1.73 -14.49 14.43
N ILE A 62 2.47 -13.46 14.04
CA ILE A 62 2.70 -13.09 12.63
C ILE A 62 4.17 -12.69 12.42
N PRO A 63 4.74 -12.74 11.20
CA PRO A 63 6.15 -12.43 11.01
C PRO A 63 6.50 -11.00 11.45
N GLY A 64 5.61 -10.05 11.14
CA GLY A 64 5.68 -8.63 11.48
C GLY A 64 4.47 -7.89 10.91
N GLY A 65 4.43 -6.57 11.08
CA GLY A 65 3.46 -5.70 10.42
C GLY A 65 3.87 -5.34 8.98
N ARG A 66 2.89 -5.04 8.13
CA ARG A 66 3.09 -4.44 6.80
C ARG A 66 2.21 -3.21 6.59
N GLY A 67 2.51 -2.39 5.59
CA GLY A 67 1.65 -1.28 5.16
C GLY A 67 1.93 0.07 5.85
N SER A 68 0.85 0.82 6.09
CA SER A 68 0.88 2.22 6.55
C SER A 68 1.26 2.37 8.03
N CYS A 69 1.81 3.53 8.38
CA CYS A 69 2.28 3.87 9.72
C CYS A 69 1.16 3.94 10.78
N GLY A 70 -0.11 4.03 10.37
CA GLY A 70 -1.29 4.10 11.25
C GLY A 70 -1.62 2.81 12.04
N GLY A 71 -0.88 1.71 11.81
CA GLY A 71 -1.09 0.45 12.54
C GLY A 71 -0.90 0.58 14.06
N SER A 72 -0.04 1.50 14.52
CA SER A 72 0.18 1.81 15.94
C SER A 72 -1.09 2.33 16.61
N VAL A 73 -1.81 3.26 15.97
CA VAL A 73 -3.03 3.86 16.51
C VAL A 73 -4.16 2.83 16.55
N ILE A 74 -4.28 2.00 15.49
CA ILE A 74 -5.26 0.90 15.47
C ILE A 74 -5.01 -0.09 16.60
N MET A 75 -3.74 -0.47 16.86
CA MET A 75 -3.40 -1.34 17.99
C MET A 75 -3.77 -0.71 19.33
N MET A 76 -3.46 0.59 19.53
CA MET A 76 -3.87 1.32 20.73
C MET A 76 -5.40 1.32 20.89
N GLU A 77 -6.17 1.64 19.84
CA GLU A 77 -7.64 1.60 19.86
C GLU A 77 -8.15 0.22 20.27
N LEU A 78 -7.64 -0.85 19.66
CA LEU A 78 -8.04 -2.22 19.97
C LEU A 78 -7.79 -2.56 21.45
N ILE A 79 -6.63 -2.18 22.01
CA ILE A 79 -6.31 -2.38 23.43
C ILE A 79 -7.23 -1.55 24.33
N LEU A 80 -7.45 -0.28 23.99
CA LEU A 80 -8.30 0.62 24.78
C LEU A 80 -9.76 0.13 24.81
N ASN A 81 -10.24 -0.46 23.70
CA ASN A 81 -11.59 -1.00 23.56
C ASN A 81 -11.73 -2.46 24.05
N GLY A 82 -10.64 -3.12 24.46
CA GLY A 82 -10.67 -4.51 24.90
C GLY A 82 -10.93 -5.52 23.77
N LEU A 83 -10.67 -5.12 22.53
CA LEU A 83 -10.84 -5.90 21.30
C LEU A 83 -9.50 -6.41 20.73
N GLY A 84 -8.39 -5.95 21.28
CA GLY A 84 -7.05 -6.36 20.86
C GLY A 84 -6.65 -7.75 21.34
N PRO A 85 -5.58 -8.30 20.75
CA PRO A 85 -4.99 -9.55 21.22
C PRO A 85 -4.46 -9.38 22.65
N LYS A 86 -4.50 -10.46 23.42
CA LYS A 86 -3.93 -10.54 24.77
C LYS A 86 -2.41 -10.51 24.76
N ALA A 87 -1.77 -10.95 23.69
CA ALA A 87 -0.34 -10.83 23.45
C ALA A 87 0.00 -10.95 21.95
N LEU A 88 1.18 -10.47 21.59
CA LEU A 88 1.74 -10.47 20.25
C LEU A 88 3.06 -11.23 20.22
N ILE A 89 3.24 -12.07 19.21
CA ILE A 89 4.48 -12.78 18.93
C ILE A 89 4.92 -12.45 17.50
N PHE A 90 6.13 -11.93 17.36
CA PHE A 90 6.71 -11.59 16.06
C PHE A 90 7.94 -12.45 15.74
N LYS A 91 8.22 -12.61 14.45
CA LYS A 91 9.42 -13.28 13.93
C LYS A 91 10.63 -12.34 13.85
N ARG A 92 10.37 -11.06 13.62
CA ARG A 92 11.35 -9.99 13.48
C ARG A 92 10.95 -8.81 14.35
N ARG A 93 11.89 -7.90 14.58
CA ARG A 93 11.59 -6.63 15.24
C ARG A 93 10.49 -5.91 14.47
N GLU A 94 9.50 -5.42 15.21
CA GLU A 94 8.32 -4.76 14.70
C GLU A 94 8.13 -3.49 15.53
N GLU A 95 8.27 -2.32 14.89
CA GLU A 95 8.24 -1.04 15.59
C GLU A 95 6.85 -0.39 15.61
N ILE A 96 6.01 -0.65 14.60
CA ILE A 96 4.75 0.09 14.39
C ILE A 96 3.66 -0.40 15.36
N ILE A 97 3.35 -1.68 15.32
CA ILE A 97 2.33 -2.28 16.18
C ILE A 97 2.79 -2.21 17.65
N THR A 98 4.08 -2.49 17.90
CA THR A 98 4.65 -2.43 19.26
C THR A 98 4.54 -1.05 19.88
N LEU A 99 4.71 0.04 19.11
CA LEU A 99 4.51 1.40 19.63
C LEU A 99 3.08 1.60 20.17
N GLY A 100 2.07 1.07 19.47
CA GLY A 100 0.67 1.16 19.91
C GLY A 100 0.46 0.56 21.30
N VAL A 101 1.13 -0.55 21.58
CA VAL A 101 1.12 -1.20 22.90
C VAL A 101 1.85 -0.37 23.95
N ILE A 102 3.04 0.16 23.62
CA ILE A 102 3.84 1.01 24.52
C ILE A 102 3.07 2.28 24.91
N VAL A 103 2.43 2.94 23.94
CA VAL A 103 1.62 4.13 24.21
C VAL A 103 0.41 3.78 25.07
N ALA A 104 -0.30 2.67 24.78
CA ALA A 104 -1.40 2.20 25.61
C ALA A 104 -0.97 1.99 27.08
N GLU A 105 0.23 1.45 27.29
CA GLU A 105 0.80 1.18 28.60
C GLU A 105 1.13 2.46 29.35
N GLU A 106 1.92 3.35 28.74
CA GLU A 106 2.44 4.57 29.37
C GLU A 106 1.35 5.64 29.57
N PHE A 107 0.39 5.76 28.66
CA PHE A 107 -0.64 6.82 28.70
C PHE A 107 -1.92 6.37 29.40
N PHE A 108 -2.27 5.09 29.29
CA PHE A 108 -3.58 4.59 29.71
C PHE A 108 -3.51 3.39 30.67
N GLY A 109 -2.31 2.91 31.02
CA GLY A 109 -2.13 1.81 31.95
C GLY A 109 -2.70 0.48 31.45
N LYS A 110 -2.89 0.33 30.14
CA LYS A 110 -3.34 -0.91 29.48
C LYS A 110 -2.22 -1.45 28.61
N THR A 111 -1.90 -2.74 28.72
CA THR A 111 -0.76 -3.33 28.02
C THR A 111 -1.10 -4.72 27.51
N ALA A 112 -0.29 -5.22 26.58
CA ALA A 112 -0.29 -6.59 26.11
C ALA A 112 1.17 -7.03 25.95
N PRO A 113 1.59 -8.26 26.32
CA PRO A 113 2.95 -8.72 26.08
C PRO A 113 3.29 -8.75 24.59
N VAL A 114 4.48 -8.28 24.24
CA VAL A 114 5.03 -8.28 22.87
C VAL A 114 6.38 -8.97 22.91
N ILE A 115 6.49 -10.09 22.19
CA ILE A 115 7.68 -10.94 22.17
C ILE A 115 8.16 -11.13 20.74
N VAL A 116 9.44 -10.89 20.51
CA VAL A 116 10.11 -11.31 19.27
C VAL A 116 10.86 -12.61 19.52
N LEU A 117 10.55 -13.63 18.75
CA LEU A 117 11.24 -14.92 18.77
C LEU A 117 12.26 -15.00 17.64
N ARG A 118 13.25 -15.88 17.82
CA ARG A 118 14.16 -16.25 16.72
C ARG A 118 13.34 -16.89 15.58
N PRO A 119 13.75 -16.72 14.31
CA PRO A 119 13.01 -17.25 13.16
C PRO A 119 12.65 -18.74 13.26
N GLU A 120 13.55 -19.56 13.79
CA GLU A 120 13.39 -21.02 13.93
C GLU A 120 12.37 -21.36 15.02
N ASP A 121 12.38 -20.63 16.13
CA ASP A 121 11.44 -20.78 17.24
C ASP A 121 10.05 -20.29 16.83
N PHE A 122 9.97 -19.14 16.15
CA PHE A 122 8.73 -18.60 15.60
C PHE A 122 8.07 -19.59 14.64
N ASN A 123 8.85 -20.18 13.72
CA ASN A 123 8.32 -21.17 12.77
C ASN A 123 7.74 -22.41 13.49
N GLN A 124 8.27 -22.80 14.65
CA GLN A 124 7.70 -23.87 15.47
C GLN A 124 6.40 -23.43 16.17
N VAL A 125 6.34 -22.19 16.66
CA VAL A 125 5.14 -21.60 17.28
C VAL A 125 3.97 -21.54 16.28
N LEU A 126 4.22 -21.33 14.99
CA LEU A 126 3.17 -21.39 13.96
C LEU A 126 2.40 -22.72 13.96
N GLY A 127 3.08 -23.82 14.30
CA GLY A 127 2.48 -25.15 14.40
C GLY A 127 1.51 -25.31 15.58
N TRP A 128 1.43 -24.33 16.48
CA TRP A 128 0.53 -24.32 17.64
C TRP A 128 -0.78 -23.56 17.37
N ASN A 129 -1.04 -23.17 16.12
CA ASN A 129 -2.25 -22.44 15.73
C ASN A 129 -3.52 -23.16 16.23
N GLY A 130 -4.44 -22.41 16.83
CA GLY A 130 -5.68 -22.94 17.41
C GLY A 130 -5.54 -23.62 18.78
N THR A 131 -4.34 -23.69 19.35
CA THR A 131 -4.10 -24.23 20.70
C THR A 131 -3.88 -23.13 21.73
N THR A 132 -3.99 -23.46 23.02
CA THR A 132 -3.67 -22.51 24.11
C THR A 132 -2.15 -22.37 24.25
N VAL A 133 -1.67 -21.13 24.13
CA VAL A 133 -0.27 -20.76 24.36
C VAL A 133 -0.17 -19.94 25.64
N TYR A 134 0.95 -20.10 26.35
CA TYR A 134 1.25 -19.46 27.63
C TYR A 134 2.46 -18.55 27.45
N ILE A 135 2.32 -17.30 27.88
CA ILE A 135 3.37 -16.29 27.87
C ILE A 135 3.65 -15.88 29.31
N HIS A 136 4.92 -15.83 29.67
CA HIS A 136 5.39 -15.28 30.93
C HIS A 136 6.68 -14.50 30.66
N GLN A 137 6.59 -13.17 30.70
CA GLN A 137 7.69 -12.26 30.37
C GLN A 137 8.25 -12.56 28.96
N ASP A 138 9.49 -12.99 28.87
CA ASP A 138 10.22 -13.32 27.65
C ASP A 138 9.96 -14.75 27.13
N LYS A 139 9.19 -15.56 27.87
CA LYS A 139 9.01 -16.99 27.60
C LYS A 139 7.65 -17.29 26.96
N VAL A 140 7.67 -18.08 25.88
CA VAL A 140 6.48 -18.59 25.18
C VAL A 140 6.45 -20.12 25.28
N SER A 141 5.31 -20.71 25.64
CA SER A 141 5.18 -22.15 25.90
C SER A 141 3.86 -22.74 25.42
N ASN A 142 3.89 -24.00 24.96
CA ASN A 142 2.69 -24.77 24.61
C ASN A 142 2.01 -25.47 25.80
N ARG A 143 2.53 -25.28 27.03
CA ARG A 143 1.98 -25.79 28.28
C ARG A 143 2.05 -24.74 29.39
N PRO A 144 1.22 -24.86 30.45
CA PRO A 144 1.30 -23.99 31.61
C PRO A 144 2.73 -23.88 32.14
N LEU A 145 3.21 -22.64 32.26
CA LEU A 145 4.49 -22.35 32.90
C LEU A 145 4.29 -22.46 34.41
N GLN A 146 5.20 -23.13 35.12
CA GLN A 146 5.19 -23.09 36.59
C GLN A 146 5.52 -21.66 37.01
N LEU A 147 4.51 -20.97 37.54
CA LEU A 147 4.63 -19.62 38.04
C LEU A 147 5.22 -19.70 39.45
N SER A 148 6.32 -18.99 39.70
CA SER A 148 6.59 -18.49 41.05
C SER A 148 5.42 -17.56 41.46
N PRO A 149 5.09 -17.39 42.75
CA PRO A 149 3.97 -16.55 43.17
C PRO A 149 4.03 -15.19 42.47
N PRO A 150 2.86 -14.59 42.14
CA PRO A 150 2.84 -13.40 41.32
C PRO A 150 3.51 -12.27 42.09
N GLU A 151 4.77 -11.98 41.77
CA GLU A 151 5.20 -10.61 41.80
C GLU A 151 4.34 -9.92 40.76
N LEU A 152 3.27 -9.27 41.25
CA LEU A 152 2.42 -8.35 40.53
C LEU A 152 3.25 -7.10 40.16
N HIS A 153 4.44 -7.29 39.61
CA HIS A 153 5.19 -6.22 39.00
C HIS A 153 4.45 -5.89 37.71
N ARG A 154 3.68 -4.80 37.76
CA ARG A 154 3.61 -3.89 36.61
C ARG A 154 5.06 -3.64 36.23
N ALA A 155 5.60 -4.44 35.31
CA ALA A 155 6.93 -4.26 34.79
C ALA A 155 6.88 -3.01 33.91
N THR A 156 6.86 -1.87 34.58
CA THR A 156 7.17 -0.57 34.00
C THR A 156 8.56 -0.70 33.38
N PHE A 157 8.70 -0.20 32.16
CA PHE A 157 9.98 -0.24 31.48
C PHE A 157 11.03 0.53 32.30
N ASP A 158 12.06 -0.18 32.75
CA ASP A 158 13.12 0.42 33.54
C ASP A 158 14.10 1.15 32.62
N ILE A 159 13.89 2.46 32.51
CA ILE A 159 14.70 3.33 31.68
C ILE A 159 16.18 3.39 32.12
N SER A 160 16.50 2.98 33.35
CA SER A 160 17.89 2.97 33.84
C SER A 160 18.73 1.86 33.21
N ASN A 161 18.10 0.84 32.63
CA ASN A 161 18.77 -0.31 32.02
C ASN A 161 18.89 -0.23 30.49
N ILE A 162 18.50 0.90 29.88
CA ILE A 162 18.63 1.04 28.43
C ILE A 162 20.09 1.18 28.01
N LYS A 163 20.40 0.72 26.80
CA LYS A 163 21.75 0.81 26.23
C LYS A 163 21.99 2.11 25.46
N VAL A 164 20.93 2.87 25.22
CA VAL A 164 20.97 4.13 24.46
C VAL A 164 21.71 5.20 25.26
N GLN A 165 22.70 5.84 24.64
CA GLN A 165 23.38 6.99 25.22
C GLN A 165 22.43 8.21 25.19
N LEU A 166 22.05 8.65 26.39
CA LEU A 166 21.22 9.83 26.60
C LEU A 166 22.10 11.05 26.88
N SER A 167 21.83 12.16 26.19
CA SER A 167 22.45 13.45 26.50
C SER A 167 21.96 13.99 27.86
N ASP A 168 22.61 15.01 28.39
CA ASP A 168 22.16 15.67 29.62
C ASP A 168 20.77 16.29 29.45
N PHE A 169 20.46 16.78 28.24
CA PHE A 169 19.12 17.23 27.90
C PHE A 169 18.08 16.09 27.98
N ASP A 170 18.40 14.92 27.39
CA ASP A 170 17.50 13.77 27.38
C ASP A 170 17.21 13.27 28.81
N LYS A 171 18.25 13.19 29.65
CA LYS A 171 18.14 12.80 31.07
C LYS A 171 17.30 13.78 31.87
N ALA A 172 17.61 15.08 31.77
CA ALA A 172 16.84 16.13 32.47
C ALA A 172 15.36 16.13 32.03
N THR A 173 15.09 15.86 30.75
CA THR A 173 13.73 15.74 30.24
C THR A 173 12.99 14.56 30.88
N ILE A 174 13.63 13.39 31.00
CA ILE A 174 13.08 12.19 31.66
C ILE A 174 12.82 12.42 33.14
N GLU A 175 13.63 13.25 33.79
CA GLU A 175 13.48 13.70 35.18
C GLU A 175 12.38 14.77 35.36
N GLY A 176 11.85 15.34 34.27
CA GLY A 176 10.69 16.23 34.27
C GLY A 176 11.00 17.72 34.05
N ALA A 177 12.23 18.08 33.67
CA ALA A 177 12.63 19.48 33.47
C ALA A 177 11.79 20.23 32.42
N ASN A 178 11.15 19.52 31.49
CA ASN A 178 10.40 20.09 30.36
C ASN A 178 8.90 19.81 30.39
N GLY A 179 8.34 19.55 31.57
CA GLY A 179 6.92 19.29 31.76
C GLY A 179 6.51 17.84 31.49
N GLU A 180 5.31 17.48 31.92
CA GLU A 180 4.87 16.09 31.99
C GLU A 180 4.71 15.45 30.61
N ALA A 181 4.12 16.17 29.65
CA ALA A 181 3.95 15.67 28.28
C ALA A 181 5.29 15.29 27.65
N THR A 182 6.28 16.17 27.75
CA THR A 182 7.63 15.97 27.21
C THR A 182 8.37 14.87 27.98
N ARG A 183 8.20 14.79 29.31
CA ARG A 183 8.79 13.74 30.16
C ARG A 183 8.33 12.35 29.74
N ILE A 184 7.02 12.14 29.60
CA ILE A 184 6.46 10.85 29.16
C ILE A 184 6.87 10.56 27.70
N SER A 185 6.83 11.58 26.83
CA SER A 185 7.26 11.45 25.43
C SER A 185 8.71 10.97 25.32
N MET A 186 9.62 11.57 26.10
CA MET A 186 11.03 11.19 26.09
C MET A 186 11.26 9.78 26.64
N LYS A 187 10.48 9.34 27.65
CA LYS A 187 10.51 7.96 28.15
C LYS A 187 10.12 6.96 27.07
N VAL A 188 9.03 7.21 26.35
CA VAL A 188 8.61 6.37 25.23
C VAL A 188 9.67 6.37 24.12
N LEU A 189 10.22 7.53 23.77
CA LEU A 189 11.26 7.63 22.74
C LEU A 189 12.54 6.87 23.11
N ALA A 190 12.98 6.95 24.36
CA ALA A 190 14.14 6.20 24.86
C ALA A 190 13.90 4.68 24.80
N ARG A 191 12.69 4.24 25.15
CA ARG A 191 12.27 2.83 25.02
C ARG A 191 12.24 2.36 23.57
N VAL A 192 11.70 3.17 22.67
CA VAL A 192 11.69 2.88 21.23
C VAL A 192 13.12 2.87 20.67
N ALA A 193 13.99 3.78 21.12
CA ALA A 193 15.39 3.79 20.73
C ALA A 193 16.13 2.52 21.14
N ASP A 194 15.90 2.04 22.37
CA ASP A 194 16.49 0.79 22.86
C ASP A 194 15.95 -0.43 22.08
N MET A 195 14.64 -0.49 21.83
CA MET A 195 14.01 -1.49 20.96
C MET A 195 14.64 -1.49 19.56
N MET A 196 14.92 -0.30 18.99
CA MET A 196 15.55 -0.15 17.69
C MET A 196 17.05 -0.45 17.69
N GLY A 197 17.66 -0.71 18.85
CA GLY A 197 19.11 -0.88 18.99
C GLY A 197 19.91 0.39 18.68
N ALA A 198 19.27 1.57 18.81
CA ALA A 198 19.93 2.85 18.63
C ALA A 198 21.04 3.01 19.68
N GLN A 199 22.18 3.56 19.26
CA GLN A 199 23.29 3.83 20.19
C GLN A 199 23.10 5.17 20.91
N GLU A 200 22.42 6.13 20.28
CA GLU A 200 22.21 7.48 20.80
C GLU A 200 20.90 8.07 20.26
N MET A 201 20.47 9.18 20.87
CA MET A 201 19.39 10.03 20.37
C MET A 201 19.97 11.16 19.51
N MET A 202 19.19 11.68 18.56
CA MET A 202 19.56 12.81 17.70
C MET A 202 18.50 13.90 17.68
N ASP A 203 18.92 15.11 17.30
CA ASP A 203 18.01 16.22 17.03
C ASP A 203 17.35 16.07 15.66
N VAL A 204 16.11 16.53 15.55
CA VAL A 204 15.39 16.67 14.28
C VAL A 204 14.98 18.12 14.04
N SER A 205 14.96 18.55 12.78
CA SER A 205 14.71 19.95 12.42
C SER A 205 13.23 20.30 12.31
N GLN A 206 12.37 19.35 11.97
CA GLN A 206 10.92 19.54 11.86
C GLN A 206 10.14 18.23 11.95
N ALA A 207 8.84 18.34 12.22
CA ALA A 207 7.91 17.23 12.17
C ALA A 207 6.70 17.49 11.25
N HIS A 208 6.12 16.40 10.76
CA HIS A 208 4.80 16.39 10.14
C HIS A 208 3.96 15.34 10.86
N VAL A 209 3.11 15.83 11.77
CA VAL A 209 2.39 15.00 12.73
C VAL A 209 1.09 14.49 12.16
N ASP A 210 0.76 13.24 12.45
CA ASP A 210 -0.51 12.69 11.99
C ASP A 210 -1.69 13.22 12.81
N GLY A 211 -2.63 13.88 12.12
CA GLY A 211 -3.83 14.49 12.69
C GLY A 211 -5.10 13.68 12.44
N ALA A 212 -4.98 12.48 11.88
CA ALA A 212 -6.12 11.66 11.52
C ALA A 212 -6.80 11.03 12.75
N TRP A 213 -8.12 10.92 12.65
CA TRP A 213 -8.99 10.25 13.61
C TRP A 213 -9.09 8.76 13.27
N TYR A 214 -8.83 7.91 14.26
CA TYR A 214 -8.90 6.45 14.15
C TYR A 214 -9.94 5.84 15.10
N GLY A 215 -10.50 6.66 15.99
CA GLY A 215 -11.36 6.26 17.09
C GLY A 215 -11.19 7.20 18.29
N PRO A 216 -11.97 6.98 19.37
CA PRO A 216 -11.91 7.81 20.57
C PRO A 216 -10.53 7.82 21.28
N GLY A 217 -9.75 6.75 21.16
CA GLY A 217 -8.39 6.66 21.69
C GLY A 217 -7.42 7.67 21.07
N SER A 218 -7.50 7.93 19.77
CA SER A 218 -6.69 8.95 19.09
C SER A 218 -6.94 10.36 19.66
N VAL A 219 -8.21 10.71 19.90
CA VAL A 219 -8.61 11.95 20.56
C VAL A 219 -8.11 12.00 22.01
N ALA A 220 -8.27 10.90 22.75
CA ALA A 220 -7.83 10.80 24.13
C ALA A 220 -6.31 10.97 24.27
N PHE A 221 -5.53 10.40 23.34
CA PHE A 221 -4.08 10.54 23.30
C PHE A 221 -3.65 12.00 23.10
N ALA A 222 -4.17 12.67 22.07
CA ALA A 222 -3.83 14.06 21.78
C ALA A 222 -4.26 15.02 22.91
N LYS A 223 -5.49 14.85 23.44
CA LYS A 223 -5.96 15.64 24.58
C LYS A 223 -5.10 15.42 25.82
N ARG A 224 -4.68 14.18 26.11
CA ARG A 224 -3.81 13.89 27.27
C ARG A 224 -2.48 14.63 27.17
N LEU A 225 -1.84 14.62 26.00
CA LEU A 225 -0.60 15.36 25.77
C LEU A 225 -0.78 16.86 25.98
N ARG A 226 -1.84 17.44 25.42
CA ARG A 226 -2.18 18.85 25.62
C ARG A 226 -2.43 19.16 27.11
N ASP A 227 -3.24 18.36 27.78
CA ASP A 227 -3.63 18.57 29.18
C ASP A 227 -2.43 18.42 30.14
N TRP A 228 -1.41 17.66 29.75
CA TRP A 228 -0.10 17.60 30.40
C TRP A 228 0.83 18.77 30.05
N GLY A 229 0.32 19.81 29.40
CA GLY A 229 1.05 21.03 29.04
C GLY A 229 1.95 20.88 27.81
N GLY A 230 1.67 19.92 26.93
CA GLY A 230 2.46 19.69 25.71
C GLY A 230 2.57 20.93 24.83
N ARG A 231 3.77 21.20 24.33
CA ARG A 231 4.07 22.25 23.35
C ARG A 231 5.14 21.72 22.39
N PHE A 232 4.90 21.79 21.09
CA PHE A 232 5.87 21.34 20.11
C PHE A 232 7.11 22.21 20.15
N ARG A 233 8.27 21.56 20.34
CA ARG A 233 9.57 22.21 20.44
C ARG A 233 10.14 22.58 19.07
N ILE A 234 9.82 21.78 18.06
CA ILE A 234 10.30 21.95 16.68
C ILE A 234 9.14 22.37 15.76
N PRO A 235 9.41 23.06 14.64
CA PRO A 235 8.40 23.35 13.63
C PRO A 235 7.63 22.08 13.24
N SER A 236 6.32 22.10 13.47
CA SER A 236 5.47 20.91 13.32
C SER A 236 4.22 21.27 12.53
N THR A 237 4.01 20.60 11.41
CA THR A 237 2.80 20.74 10.58
C THR A 237 1.87 19.54 10.77
N ILE A 238 0.58 19.70 10.53
CA ILE A 238 -0.43 18.65 10.78
C ILE A 238 -0.85 18.00 9.45
N ASN A 239 -0.87 16.68 9.40
CA ASN A 239 -1.33 15.86 8.27
C ASN A 239 -2.81 16.10 7.92
N SER A 240 -3.27 15.58 6.78
CA SER A 240 -4.68 15.57 6.42
C SER A 240 -5.54 14.93 7.51
N LEU A 241 -6.72 15.49 7.71
CA LEU A 241 -7.72 15.05 8.67
C LEU A 241 -8.68 14.04 8.01
N ASN A 242 -9.67 13.57 8.78
CA ASN A 242 -10.75 12.73 8.24
C ASN A 242 -11.90 13.56 7.66
N ILE A 243 -11.91 14.87 7.93
CA ILE A 243 -12.97 15.79 7.51
C ILE A 243 -12.36 16.99 6.78
N ASP A 244 -13.13 17.58 5.87
CA ASP A 244 -12.83 18.94 5.44
C ASP A 244 -13.22 19.90 6.57
N GLN A 245 -12.26 20.34 7.38
CA GLN A 245 -12.51 21.10 8.61
C GLN A 245 -13.41 22.32 8.37
N ARG A 246 -13.30 22.96 7.19
CA ARG A 246 -14.03 24.17 6.85
C ARG A 246 -15.47 23.88 6.42
N HIS A 247 -15.73 22.70 5.86
CA HIS A 247 -16.98 22.43 5.14
C HIS A 247 -17.72 21.18 5.60
N TRP A 248 -17.22 20.44 6.60
CA TRP A 248 -17.79 19.13 6.97
C TRP A 248 -19.30 19.17 7.29
N ARG A 249 -19.78 20.26 7.92
CA ARG A 249 -21.21 20.47 8.19
C ARG A 249 -22.04 20.56 6.91
N THR A 250 -21.58 21.34 5.94
CA THR A 250 -22.25 21.48 4.63
C THR A 250 -22.12 20.23 3.76
N LEU A 251 -21.09 19.42 4.00
CA LEU A 251 -20.88 18.13 3.36
C LEU A 251 -21.75 17.02 3.97
N GLY A 252 -22.57 17.32 4.98
CA GLY A 252 -23.48 16.35 5.60
C GLY A 252 -22.79 15.32 6.48
N ILE A 253 -21.56 15.60 6.93
CA ILE A 253 -20.86 14.73 7.89
C ILE A 253 -21.59 14.76 9.24
N ASP A 254 -21.71 13.60 9.88
CA ASP A 254 -22.33 13.45 11.18
C ASP A 254 -21.73 14.41 12.21
N ALA A 255 -22.61 15.03 13.03
CA ALA A 255 -22.22 16.09 13.94
C ALA A 255 -21.31 15.61 15.08
N GLU A 256 -21.52 14.39 15.58
CA GLU A 256 -20.68 13.81 16.62
C GLU A 256 -19.30 13.51 16.04
N PHE A 257 -19.24 12.78 14.92
CA PHE A 257 -17.98 12.47 14.26
C PHE A 257 -17.18 13.72 13.86
N GLY A 258 -17.81 14.67 13.18
CA GLY A 258 -17.18 15.94 12.78
C GLY A 258 -16.64 16.73 13.97
N SER A 259 -17.41 16.80 15.07
CA SER A 259 -16.97 17.50 16.28
C SER A 259 -15.78 16.81 16.95
N THR A 260 -15.74 15.47 16.99
CA THR A 260 -14.58 14.76 17.55
C THR A 260 -13.30 14.95 16.73
N CYS A 261 -13.40 15.08 15.40
CA CYS A 261 -12.28 15.42 14.54
C CYS A 261 -11.80 16.86 14.75
N ASP A 262 -12.73 17.82 14.94
CA ASP A 262 -12.41 19.20 15.31
C ASP A 262 -11.70 19.27 16.68
N GLU A 263 -12.14 18.49 17.66
CA GLU A 263 -11.51 18.40 18.98
C GLU A 263 -10.08 17.85 18.93
N LEU A 264 -9.85 16.80 18.13
CA LEU A 264 -8.51 16.26 17.88
C LEU A 264 -7.61 17.33 17.26
N THR A 265 -8.12 18.01 16.22
CA THR A 265 -7.40 19.09 15.55
C THR A 265 -7.06 20.22 16.52
N GLN A 266 -8.01 20.63 17.35
CA GLN A 266 -7.80 21.69 18.34
C GLN A 266 -6.70 21.30 19.34
N ALA A 267 -6.65 20.04 19.78
CA ALA A 267 -5.59 19.58 20.67
C ALA A 267 -4.20 19.75 20.06
N PHE A 268 -4.03 19.51 18.75
CA PHE A 268 -2.77 19.76 18.05
C PHE A 268 -2.44 21.25 17.94
N LEU A 269 -3.43 22.09 17.67
CA LEU A 269 -3.24 23.55 17.59
C LEU A 269 -2.86 24.15 18.94
N ASP A 270 -3.47 23.67 20.03
CA ASP A 270 -3.14 24.06 21.41
C ASP A 270 -1.68 23.72 21.79
N MET A 271 -1.09 22.71 21.12
CA MET A 271 0.31 22.32 21.25
C MET A 271 1.25 23.01 20.24
N ASP A 272 0.84 24.11 19.59
CA ASP A 272 1.55 24.87 18.55
C ASP A 272 1.65 24.21 17.16
N GLY A 273 0.86 23.18 16.88
CA GLY A 273 0.77 22.57 15.56
C GLY A 273 0.37 23.60 14.48
N LYS A 274 1.05 23.56 13.33
CA LYS A 274 0.76 24.43 12.18
C LYS A 274 -0.18 23.76 11.21
N VAL A 275 -1.19 24.51 10.81
CA VAL A 275 -2.19 24.05 9.85
C VAL A 275 -1.58 23.92 8.46
N SER A 276 -1.51 22.70 7.96
CA SER A 276 -1.27 22.40 6.54
C SER A 276 -2.30 21.41 5.99
N PHE A 277 -2.74 20.46 6.83
CA PHE A 277 -3.77 19.45 6.57
C PHE A 277 -3.58 18.74 5.22
N THR A 278 -2.35 18.29 4.98
CA THR A 278 -2.02 17.61 3.73
C THR A 278 -1.18 16.37 3.96
N CYS A 279 -1.54 15.29 3.28
CA CYS A 279 -0.73 14.07 3.19
C CYS A 279 0.46 14.19 2.23
N ALA A 280 0.68 15.37 1.65
CA ALA A 280 1.77 15.66 0.72
C ALA A 280 2.62 16.86 1.23
N PRO A 281 3.25 16.77 2.42
CA PRO A 281 3.99 17.89 3.03
C PRO A 281 5.21 18.33 2.22
N TYR A 282 5.73 17.49 1.32
CA TYR A 282 6.78 17.85 0.34
C TYR A 282 6.32 18.88 -0.70
N LEU A 283 5.02 19.21 -0.77
CA LEU A 283 4.49 20.31 -1.58
C LEU A 283 4.42 21.65 -0.82
N LEU A 284 4.74 21.66 0.47
CA LEU A 284 4.78 22.87 1.28
C LEU A 284 6.09 23.62 1.05
N GLU A 285 6.09 24.93 1.29
CA GLU A 285 7.30 25.75 1.23
C GLU A 285 8.36 25.32 2.27
N THR A 286 7.93 24.66 3.35
CA THR A 286 8.79 24.10 4.39
C THR A 286 9.30 22.69 4.08
N ALA A 287 9.21 22.24 2.82
CA ALA A 287 9.76 20.95 2.41
C ALA A 287 11.26 20.87 2.78
N PRO A 288 11.73 19.74 3.33
CA PRO A 288 13.10 19.57 3.77
C PRO A 288 14.06 19.47 2.59
N LYS A 289 15.34 19.66 2.86
CA LYS A 289 16.43 19.57 1.90
C LYS A 289 17.23 18.27 2.08
N LEU A 290 18.09 17.99 1.10
CA LEU A 290 19.04 16.89 1.14
C LEU A 290 19.85 16.91 2.45
N GLY A 291 19.82 15.80 3.19
CA GLY A 291 20.52 15.62 4.46
C GLY A 291 19.77 16.08 5.71
N ASP A 292 18.66 16.84 5.58
CA ASP A 292 17.88 17.28 6.74
C ASP A 292 17.31 16.07 7.49
N SER A 293 17.45 16.07 8.82
CA SER A 293 16.86 15.03 9.68
C SER A 293 15.51 15.49 10.21
N ILE A 294 14.43 14.77 9.87
CA ILE A 294 13.04 15.17 10.15
C ILE A 294 12.24 14.01 10.76
N ALA A 295 11.03 14.30 11.22
CA ALA A 295 10.11 13.31 11.76
C ALA A 295 8.74 13.36 11.06
N TRP A 296 8.56 12.56 10.01
CA TRP A 296 7.29 12.46 9.28
C TRP A 296 6.64 11.09 9.50
N GLY A 297 5.32 11.05 9.71
CA GLY A 297 4.54 9.82 9.94
C GLY A 297 3.76 9.31 8.71
N GLU A 298 3.45 10.18 7.74
CA GLU A 298 2.70 9.76 6.55
C GLU A 298 3.58 8.94 5.58
N SER A 299 3.16 7.70 5.27
CA SER A 299 4.01 6.73 4.56
C SER A 299 4.47 7.20 3.19
N ASN A 300 3.60 7.81 2.38
CA ASN A 300 4.00 8.33 1.07
C ASN A 300 5.03 9.47 1.21
N ALA A 301 4.87 10.32 2.23
CA ALA A 301 5.74 11.44 2.50
C ALA A 301 7.11 10.99 3.02
N VAL A 302 7.16 9.94 3.84
CA VAL A 302 8.41 9.29 4.30
C VAL A 302 9.22 8.79 3.11
N ILE A 303 8.61 8.02 2.21
CA ILE A 303 9.31 7.49 1.03
C ILE A 303 9.81 8.65 0.15
N TYR A 304 8.96 9.65 -0.08
CA TYR A 304 9.33 10.83 -0.87
C TYR A 304 10.49 11.62 -0.23
N ALA A 305 10.44 11.85 1.08
CA ALA A 305 11.48 12.57 1.81
C ALA A 305 12.83 11.84 1.73
N ASN A 306 12.83 10.53 2.01
CA ASN A 306 14.06 9.74 1.98
C ASN A 306 14.65 9.61 0.57
N SER A 307 13.82 9.29 -0.42
CA SER A 307 14.31 8.95 -1.76
C SER A 307 14.46 10.15 -2.68
N VAL A 308 13.48 11.05 -2.69
CA VAL A 308 13.37 12.11 -3.71
C VAL A 308 14.03 13.39 -3.23
N LEU A 309 13.81 13.76 -1.96
CA LEU A 309 14.46 14.93 -1.36
C LEU A 309 15.85 14.61 -0.80
N GLY A 310 16.10 13.33 -0.46
CA GLY A 310 17.31 12.91 0.26
C GLY A 310 17.37 13.42 1.70
N ALA A 311 16.23 13.84 2.26
CA ALA A 311 16.10 14.06 3.69
C ALA A 311 16.13 12.71 4.42
N ARG A 312 16.21 12.73 5.75
CA ARG A 312 16.31 11.53 6.58
C ARG A 312 15.16 11.49 7.55
N THR A 313 14.35 10.44 7.47
CA THR A 313 13.31 10.15 8.44
C THR A 313 13.12 8.65 8.53
N LEU A 314 12.91 8.15 9.75
CA LEU A 314 12.36 6.82 9.94
C LEU A 314 10.97 6.75 9.30
N LYS A 315 10.53 5.52 8.99
CA LYS A 315 9.12 5.23 8.76
C LYS A 315 8.40 5.26 10.12
N ASN A 316 8.24 6.46 10.66
CA ASN A 316 7.73 6.66 12.01
C ASN A 316 6.31 6.10 12.11
N PRO A 317 6.02 5.23 13.07
CA PRO A 317 4.65 4.86 13.37
C PRO A 317 3.89 6.07 13.88
N ASN A 318 2.62 6.21 13.47
CA ASN A 318 1.79 7.33 13.90
C ASN A 318 1.75 7.38 15.44
N MET A 319 1.70 8.58 16.01
CA MET A 319 2.01 8.93 17.41
C MET A 319 3.48 9.20 17.69
N LEU A 320 4.43 8.48 17.10
CA LEU A 320 5.86 8.69 17.41
C LEU A 320 6.31 10.09 17.02
N GLU A 321 5.89 10.57 15.85
CA GLU A 321 6.21 11.91 15.36
C GLU A 321 5.69 13.03 16.27
N ILE A 322 4.58 12.82 17.00
CA ILE A 322 4.05 13.77 17.98
C ILE A 322 4.98 13.81 19.21
N LEU A 323 5.45 12.65 19.67
CA LEU A 323 6.40 12.56 20.78
C LEU A 323 7.74 13.20 20.40
N ILE A 324 8.21 12.98 19.17
CA ILE A 324 9.41 13.62 18.61
C ILE A 324 9.19 15.14 18.50
N ALA A 325 8.01 15.60 18.08
CA ALA A 325 7.71 17.03 17.99
C ALA A 325 7.76 17.74 19.35
N LEU A 326 7.32 17.08 20.42
CA LEU A 326 7.36 17.59 21.80
C LEU A 326 8.79 17.67 22.36
N THR A 327 9.64 16.69 22.06
CA THR A 327 11.00 16.63 22.63
C THR A 327 12.06 17.30 21.74
N GLY A 328 11.84 17.33 20.43
CA GLY A 328 12.85 17.63 19.40
C GLY A 328 13.85 16.49 19.16
N ARG A 329 13.61 15.31 19.73
CA ARG A 329 14.57 14.20 19.79
C ARG A 329 14.01 12.94 19.12
N ALA A 330 14.84 12.25 18.37
CA ALA A 330 14.50 10.98 17.72
C ALA A 330 15.57 9.91 17.96
N PRO A 331 15.23 8.61 17.89
CA PRO A 331 16.23 7.54 17.87
C PRO A 331 17.15 7.67 16.65
N LYS A 332 18.47 7.72 16.85
CA LYS A 332 19.43 7.70 15.74
C LYS A 332 19.64 6.26 15.26
N ALA A 333 18.72 5.79 14.44
CA ALA A 333 18.68 4.42 13.95
C ALA A 333 18.08 4.34 12.54
N GLY A 334 18.06 3.12 11.98
CA GLY A 334 17.49 2.87 10.64
C GLY A 334 18.11 3.79 9.60
N VAL A 335 17.28 4.30 8.68
CA VAL A 335 17.69 5.14 7.54
C VAL A 335 18.15 6.57 7.90
N PHE A 336 18.29 6.90 9.20
CA PHE A 336 19.12 8.03 9.62
C PHE A 336 20.62 7.75 9.43
N LEU A 337 21.04 6.48 9.47
CA LEU A 337 22.41 6.03 9.33
C LEU A 337 22.71 5.65 7.87
N ASP A 338 23.88 6.03 7.35
CA ASP A 338 24.27 5.79 5.95
C ASP A 338 24.32 4.30 5.62
N GLU A 339 24.83 3.49 6.55
CA GLU A 339 25.00 2.05 6.34
C GLU A 339 23.66 1.34 6.15
N ASN A 340 22.58 1.89 6.72
CA ASN A 340 21.23 1.37 6.61
C ASN A 340 20.45 1.93 5.40
N ARG A 341 21.08 2.76 4.57
CA ARG A 341 20.50 3.30 3.33
C ARG A 341 21.02 2.57 2.09
N ILE A 342 21.94 1.63 2.26
CA ILE A 342 22.48 0.79 1.19
C ILE A 342 21.40 -0.11 0.61
N ALA A 343 21.41 -0.26 -0.72
CA ALA A 343 20.46 -1.08 -1.44
C ALA A 343 20.71 -2.58 -1.22
N GLU A 344 19.65 -3.32 -0.96
CA GLU A 344 19.66 -4.78 -0.74
C GLU A 344 19.05 -5.56 -1.91
N LEU A 345 18.50 -4.86 -2.91
CA LEU A 345 17.89 -5.45 -4.09
C LEU A 345 18.19 -4.57 -5.31
N HIS A 346 18.67 -5.16 -6.40
CA HIS A 346 18.80 -4.47 -7.68
C HIS A 346 17.59 -4.78 -8.55
N VAL A 347 16.79 -3.77 -8.91
CA VAL A 347 15.67 -3.95 -9.83
C VAL A 347 15.95 -3.23 -11.14
N HIS A 348 16.04 -4.00 -12.22
CA HIS A 348 16.17 -3.44 -13.56
C HIS A 348 14.80 -3.35 -14.25
N VAL A 349 14.36 -2.14 -14.56
CA VAL A 349 13.12 -1.86 -15.28
C VAL A 349 13.44 -1.75 -16.75
N ARG A 350 12.76 -2.54 -17.60
CA ARG A 350 12.94 -2.43 -19.05
C ARG A 350 12.33 -1.11 -19.55
N PRO A 351 12.96 -0.41 -20.51
CA PRO A 351 12.44 0.87 -21.00
C PRO A 351 11.05 0.75 -21.64
N PHE A 352 10.15 1.67 -21.29
CA PHE A 352 8.84 1.83 -21.93
C PHE A 352 8.79 3.14 -22.73
N ARG A 353 8.03 3.14 -23.81
CA ARG A 353 7.79 4.33 -24.66
C ARG A 353 6.34 4.78 -24.54
N SER A 354 6.10 6.05 -24.83
CA SER A 354 4.74 6.65 -24.79
C SER A 354 4.05 6.45 -23.43
N ILE A 355 4.79 6.61 -22.32
CA ILE A 355 4.22 6.49 -20.98
C ILE A 355 3.25 7.65 -20.72
N ASP A 356 2.17 7.36 -19.97
CA ASP A 356 1.24 8.34 -19.44
C ASP A 356 1.33 8.39 -17.90
N SER A 357 0.50 9.23 -17.27
CA SER A 357 0.49 9.39 -15.81
C SER A 357 0.16 8.10 -15.03
N SER A 358 -0.39 7.05 -15.67
CA SER A 358 -0.67 5.78 -15.01
C SER A 358 0.55 4.86 -14.86
N PHE A 359 1.65 5.16 -15.56
CA PHE A 359 2.89 4.38 -15.49
C PHE A 359 3.50 4.37 -14.08
N TRP A 360 3.64 5.54 -13.45
CA TRP A 360 4.32 5.68 -12.17
C TRP A 360 3.62 5.01 -10.99
N PRO A 361 2.29 5.10 -10.83
CA PRO A 361 1.58 4.31 -9.82
C PRO A 361 1.73 2.79 -10.01
N VAL A 362 1.60 2.29 -11.24
CA VAL A 362 1.71 0.84 -11.54
C VAL A 362 3.13 0.35 -11.27
N LEU A 363 4.13 1.11 -11.73
CA LEU A 363 5.53 0.79 -11.50
C LEU A 363 5.87 0.81 -10.01
N GLY A 364 5.45 1.85 -9.28
CA GLY A 364 5.71 1.99 -7.84
C GLY A 364 5.11 0.83 -7.05
N TYR A 365 3.86 0.44 -7.35
CA TYR A 365 3.20 -0.68 -6.68
C TYR A 365 3.89 -2.02 -6.97
N ALA A 366 4.22 -2.31 -8.23
CA ALA A 366 4.90 -3.55 -8.64
C ALA A 366 6.30 -3.65 -8.02
N LEU A 367 7.06 -2.54 -8.01
CA LEU A 367 8.37 -2.48 -7.36
C LEU A 367 8.27 -2.67 -5.85
N GLY A 368 7.28 -2.05 -5.21
CA GLY A 368 7.08 -2.18 -3.77
C GLY A 368 6.78 -3.63 -3.37
N ALA A 369 5.94 -4.33 -4.15
CA ALA A 369 5.64 -5.74 -3.93
C ALA A 369 6.90 -6.63 -4.08
N ALA A 370 7.76 -6.35 -5.07
CA ALA A 370 9.00 -7.09 -5.29
C ALA A 370 10.08 -6.80 -4.23
N ALA A 371 10.15 -5.55 -3.75
CA ALA A 371 11.07 -5.11 -2.71
C ALA A 371 10.72 -5.72 -1.34
N SER A 372 9.42 -5.82 -1.03
CA SER A 372 8.89 -6.22 0.27
C SER A 372 9.47 -5.33 1.38
N THR A 373 10.47 -5.78 2.13
CA THR A 373 11.13 -5.03 3.21
C THR A 373 12.48 -4.41 2.80
N ARG A 374 13.05 -4.80 1.67
CA ARG A 374 14.41 -4.46 1.24
C ARG A 374 14.44 -3.12 0.52
N ILE A 375 15.47 -2.30 0.76
CA ILE A 375 15.67 -1.05 -0.01
C ILE A 375 16.12 -1.42 -1.43
N PRO A 376 15.36 -1.07 -2.49
CA PRO A 376 15.77 -1.37 -3.85
C PRO A 376 16.60 -0.23 -4.46
N VAL A 377 17.56 -0.58 -5.31
CA VAL A 377 18.14 0.32 -6.33
C VAL A 377 17.57 -0.01 -7.69
N ILE A 378 17.08 1.01 -8.39
CA ILE A 378 16.34 0.89 -9.65
C ILE A 378 17.21 1.40 -10.81
N THR A 379 17.36 0.59 -11.84
CA THR A 379 18.06 0.95 -13.11
C THR A 379 17.16 0.73 -14.32
N GLY A 380 17.57 1.26 -15.48
CA GLY A 380 16.84 1.20 -16.75
C GLY A 380 15.87 2.36 -17.00
N LEU A 381 15.84 3.35 -16.10
CA LEU A 381 15.04 4.58 -16.18
C LEU A 381 15.91 5.85 -16.24
N GLU A 382 17.23 5.71 -16.33
CA GLU A 382 18.22 6.78 -16.15
C GLU A 382 18.02 7.97 -17.11
N ASP A 383 17.48 7.71 -18.31
CA ASP A 383 17.26 8.71 -19.35
C ASP A 383 15.87 9.38 -19.25
N MET A 384 15.02 8.92 -18.31
CA MET A 384 13.74 9.55 -18.04
C MET A 384 13.91 10.85 -17.25
N LYS A 385 12.87 11.68 -17.25
CA LYS A 385 12.82 12.95 -16.50
C LYS A 385 11.53 13.03 -15.69
N PRO A 386 11.34 12.15 -14.69
CA PRO A 386 10.16 12.20 -13.84
C PRO A 386 10.02 13.58 -13.18
N SER A 387 8.81 14.11 -13.21
CA SER A 387 8.42 15.31 -12.48
C SER A 387 8.21 15.03 -10.99
N THR A 388 8.03 16.10 -10.20
CA THR A 388 7.56 16.00 -8.81
C THR A 388 6.28 15.16 -8.68
N THR A 389 5.35 15.31 -9.62
CA THR A 389 4.09 14.56 -9.67
C THR A 389 4.32 13.07 -9.91
N ASP A 390 5.26 12.73 -10.79
CA ASP A 390 5.60 11.34 -11.10
C ASP A 390 6.21 10.63 -9.90
N PHE A 391 7.18 11.28 -9.25
CA PHE A 391 7.77 10.78 -8.00
C PHE A 391 6.72 10.69 -6.88
N LYS A 392 5.79 11.64 -6.81
CA LYS A 392 4.69 11.61 -5.84
C LYS A 392 3.85 10.34 -6.02
N ALA A 393 3.41 10.10 -7.25
CA ALA A 393 2.59 8.96 -7.63
C ALA A 393 3.32 7.63 -7.39
N PHE A 394 4.60 7.56 -7.78
CA PHE A 394 5.46 6.40 -7.55
C PHE A 394 5.63 6.10 -6.06
N SER A 395 6.07 7.09 -5.27
CA SER A 395 6.37 6.94 -3.83
C SER A 395 5.14 6.50 -3.06
N ALA A 396 3.96 7.03 -3.39
CA ALA A 396 2.71 6.63 -2.75
C ALA A 396 2.33 5.17 -3.04
N ALA A 397 2.46 4.73 -4.30
CA ALA A 397 2.17 3.36 -4.67
C ALA A 397 3.19 2.38 -4.10
N PHE A 398 4.48 2.74 -4.11
CA PHE A 398 5.55 1.96 -3.48
C PHE A 398 5.33 1.78 -1.97
N ALA A 399 5.01 2.87 -1.25
CA ALA A 399 4.71 2.84 0.18
C ALA A 399 3.48 1.99 0.54
N THR A 400 2.60 1.74 -0.43
CA THR A 400 1.37 0.95 -0.25
C THR A 400 1.67 -0.55 -0.23
N SER A 401 2.53 -1.03 -1.15
CA SER A 401 2.85 -2.45 -1.28
C SER A 401 4.16 -2.87 -0.59
N SER A 402 4.97 -1.93 -0.09
CA SER A 402 6.27 -2.19 0.56
C SER A 402 6.35 -1.69 2.01
N SER A 403 7.16 -2.37 2.81
CA SER A 403 7.59 -1.90 4.13
C SER A 403 8.97 -1.23 4.13
N ALA A 404 9.70 -1.25 3.02
CA ALA A 404 10.97 -0.54 2.87
C ALA A 404 10.78 0.97 3.10
N ALA A 405 11.73 1.60 3.79
CA ALA A 405 11.65 3.02 4.16
C ALA A 405 12.05 3.98 3.04
N MET A 406 12.63 3.46 1.96
CA MET A 406 13.09 4.23 0.80
C MET A 406 13.40 3.31 -0.40
N PHE A 407 13.60 3.93 -1.55
CA PHE A 407 14.21 3.39 -2.76
C PHE A 407 15.31 4.31 -3.30
N HIS A 408 16.14 3.78 -4.19
CA HIS A 408 17.08 4.53 -5.02
C HIS A 408 16.71 4.39 -6.49
N MET A 409 16.79 5.46 -7.28
CA MET A 409 16.71 5.41 -8.75
C MET A 409 17.97 6.05 -9.33
N VAL A 410 18.74 5.27 -10.07
CA VAL A 410 20.04 5.71 -10.60
C VAL A 410 19.88 6.93 -11.50
N LYS A 411 20.70 7.96 -11.26
CA LYS A 411 20.68 9.32 -11.84
C LYS A 411 19.43 10.17 -11.56
N LEU A 412 18.43 9.63 -10.88
CA LEU A 412 17.14 10.28 -10.67
C LEU A 412 16.89 10.67 -9.21
N THR A 413 17.44 9.91 -8.25
CA THR A 413 17.44 10.26 -6.82
C THR A 413 18.81 10.77 -6.37
N PRO A 414 18.87 11.75 -5.45
CA PRO A 414 20.12 12.44 -5.08
C PRO A 414 21.23 11.52 -4.55
N GLU A 415 20.89 10.45 -3.85
CA GLU A 415 21.87 9.51 -3.28
C GLU A 415 22.41 8.49 -4.28
N ALA A 416 21.79 8.36 -5.46
CA ALA A 416 22.14 7.36 -6.46
C ALA A 416 22.62 7.99 -7.78
N PRO A 417 23.69 8.81 -7.79
CA PRO A 417 24.26 9.31 -9.05
C PRO A 417 24.76 8.17 -9.95
N THR A 418 25.18 7.05 -9.34
CA THR A 418 25.48 5.78 -10.00
C THR A 418 24.91 4.61 -9.20
N LEU A 419 24.94 3.41 -9.78
CA LEU A 419 24.55 2.17 -9.08
C LEU A 419 25.48 1.90 -7.89
N GLU A 420 26.78 2.06 -8.10
CA GLU A 420 27.84 1.74 -7.13
C GLU A 420 27.75 2.60 -5.87
N ALA A 421 27.28 3.86 -6.01
CA ALA A 421 27.15 4.80 -4.90
C ALA A 421 26.23 4.31 -3.78
N VAL A 422 25.31 3.37 -4.08
CA VAL A 422 24.29 2.88 -3.14
C VAL A 422 24.37 1.39 -2.88
N CYS A 423 25.41 0.69 -3.37
CA CYS A 423 25.54 -0.77 -3.23
C CYS A 423 26.47 -1.24 -2.09
N GLY A 424 27.10 -0.34 -1.34
CA GLY A 424 27.92 -0.73 -0.18
C GLY A 424 29.12 -1.65 -0.51
N GLY A 425 29.55 -1.68 -1.78
CA GLY A 425 30.70 -2.45 -2.28
C GLY A 425 30.33 -3.57 -3.25
N GLU A 426 29.23 -4.28 -3.04
CA GLU A 426 28.77 -5.37 -3.92
C GLU A 426 27.37 -5.10 -4.45
N VAL A 427 27.16 -5.30 -5.75
CA VAL A 427 25.83 -5.10 -6.36
C VAL A 427 24.86 -6.17 -5.81
N PRO A 428 23.70 -5.78 -5.25
CA PRO A 428 22.76 -6.74 -4.67
C PRO A 428 22.13 -7.63 -5.75
N PRO A 429 21.45 -8.74 -5.35
CA PRO A 429 20.78 -9.64 -6.28
C PRO A 429 19.85 -8.89 -7.24
N ARG A 430 19.98 -9.19 -8.53
CA ARG A 430 19.23 -8.51 -9.59
C ARG A 430 17.95 -9.25 -9.94
N ILE A 431 16.84 -8.52 -9.99
CA ILE A 431 15.59 -8.93 -10.63
C ILE A 431 15.27 -8.00 -11.80
N SER A 432 14.52 -8.50 -12.79
CA SER A 432 14.04 -7.69 -13.90
C SER A 432 12.54 -7.50 -13.79
N LEU A 433 12.08 -6.26 -13.88
CA LEU A 433 10.67 -5.93 -14.07
C LEU A 433 10.44 -5.55 -15.53
N GLY A 434 9.55 -6.28 -16.17
CA GLY A 434 9.18 -6.07 -17.56
C GLY A 434 7.69 -5.83 -17.71
N TRP A 435 7.23 -5.98 -18.95
CA TRP A 435 5.83 -5.80 -19.30
C TRP A 435 4.87 -6.69 -18.50
N LYS A 436 5.28 -7.94 -18.23
CA LYS A 436 4.41 -8.93 -17.59
C LYS A 436 4.00 -8.48 -16.20
N GLU A 437 4.97 -8.10 -15.37
CA GLU A 437 4.70 -7.71 -13.99
C GLU A 437 3.87 -6.43 -13.90
N LEU A 438 4.11 -5.45 -14.81
CA LEU A 438 3.29 -4.24 -14.89
C LEU A 438 1.89 -4.53 -15.44
N SER A 439 1.74 -5.46 -16.37
CA SER A 439 0.44 -5.88 -16.87
C SER A 439 -0.35 -6.64 -15.81
N ASP A 440 0.28 -7.50 -15.02
CA ASP A 440 -0.35 -8.21 -13.91
C ASP A 440 -0.86 -7.22 -12.84
N CYS A 441 -0.05 -6.21 -12.50
CA CYS A 441 -0.47 -5.12 -11.61
C CYS A 441 -1.65 -4.32 -12.18
N TRP A 442 -1.64 -3.98 -13.47
CA TRP A 442 -2.78 -3.31 -14.12
C TRP A 442 -4.06 -4.16 -14.04
N TYR A 443 -3.94 -5.47 -14.24
CA TYR A 443 -5.08 -6.40 -14.13
C TYR A 443 -5.59 -6.54 -12.70
N GLU A 444 -4.70 -6.57 -11.71
CA GLU A 444 -5.05 -6.54 -10.29
C GLU A 444 -5.87 -5.29 -9.96
N PHE A 445 -5.39 -4.11 -10.36
CA PHE A 445 -6.06 -2.83 -10.13
C PHE A 445 -7.43 -2.72 -10.80
N ASN A 446 -7.65 -3.38 -11.93
CA ASN A 446 -8.89 -3.27 -12.68
C ASN A 446 -9.80 -4.51 -12.60
N HIS A 447 -9.41 -5.60 -11.93
CA HIS A 447 -10.18 -6.85 -11.83
C HIS A 447 -10.77 -7.33 -13.18
N SER A 448 -9.92 -7.60 -14.17
CA SER A 448 -10.29 -7.95 -15.55
C SER A 448 -11.11 -6.87 -16.30
N SER A 449 -10.43 -6.24 -17.25
CA SER A 449 -10.76 -5.04 -18.04
C SER A 449 -12.04 -5.12 -18.89
N GLU A 450 -13.19 -4.77 -18.29
CA GLU A 450 -14.44 -4.52 -18.99
C GLU A 450 -14.84 -3.04 -18.85
N SER A 451 -15.58 -2.51 -19.83
CA SER A 451 -16.13 -1.17 -19.72
C SER A 451 -17.21 -1.13 -18.63
N ARG A 452 -17.16 -0.10 -17.78
CA ARG A 452 -18.07 0.06 -16.64
C ARG A 452 -18.61 1.48 -16.61
N GLN A 453 -19.86 1.63 -16.20
CA GLN A 453 -20.39 2.93 -15.79
C GLN A 453 -19.64 3.37 -14.54
N VAL A 454 -19.26 4.64 -14.50
CA VAL A 454 -18.54 5.25 -13.37
C VAL A 454 -19.48 6.26 -12.75
N ASP A 455 -19.56 6.25 -11.42
CA ASP A 455 -20.44 7.16 -10.67
C ASP A 455 -19.64 8.30 -10.02
N LEU A 456 -18.37 8.05 -9.69
CA LEU A 456 -17.47 9.00 -9.03
C LEU A 456 -16.06 8.92 -9.59
N ILE A 457 -15.51 10.07 -9.99
CA ILE A 457 -14.09 10.27 -10.25
C ILE A 457 -13.43 10.82 -8.98
N SER A 458 -12.48 10.06 -8.44
CA SER A 458 -11.78 10.30 -7.20
C SER A 458 -10.31 10.59 -7.44
N LEU A 459 -9.89 11.84 -7.21
CA LEU A 459 -8.57 12.35 -7.53
C LEU A 459 -7.91 13.00 -6.31
N GLY A 460 -6.59 12.82 -6.14
CA GLY A 460 -5.85 13.47 -5.06
C GLY A 460 -5.41 12.58 -3.90
N ASN A 461 -5.01 11.34 -4.15
CA ASN A 461 -4.39 10.49 -3.12
C ASN A 461 -2.98 10.01 -3.55
N PRO A 462 -1.88 10.65 -3.12
CA PRO A 462 -1.81 11.80 -2.22
C PRO A 462 -2.36 13.09 -2.86
N HIS A 463 -2.59 14.10 -2.02
CA HIS A 463 -3.14 15.40 -2.42
C HIS A 463 -2.53 15.91 -3.74
N PHE A 464 -3.41 16.45 -4.61
CA PHE A 464 -3.00 16.97 -5.90
C PHE A 464 -1.95 18.08 -5.78
N THR A 465 -1.03 18.07 -6.73
CA THR A 465 -0.09 19.15 -7.02
C THR A 465 -0.79 20.24 -7.83
N LEU A 466 -0.19 21.43 -7.87
CA LEU A 466 -0.66 22.51 -8.76
C LEU A 466 -0.63 22.08 -10.23
N HIS A 467 0.34 21.24 -10.62
CA HIS A 467 0.47 20.76 -12.00
C HIS A 467 -0.69 19.83 -12.38
N GLU A 468 -1.06 18.87 -11.53
CA GLU A 468 -2.21 17.99 -11.79
C GLU A 468 -3.52 18.78 -11.89
N ILE A 469 -3.71 19.81 -11.06
CA ILE A 469 -4.89 20.69 -11.16
C ILE A 469 -4.90 21.44 -12.49
N LYS A 470 -3.75 21.96 -12.93
CA LYS A 470 -3.60 22.61 -14.24
C LYS A 470 -3.92 21.65 -15.38
N ASP A 471 -3.36 20.44 -15.35
CA ASP A 471 -3.55 19.46 -16.42
C ASP A 471 -5.00 19.00 -16.50
N LEU A 472 -5.64 18.74 -15.34
CA LEU A 472 -7.08 18.45 -15.29
C LEU A 472 -7.91 19.61 -15.85
N SER A 473 -7.57 20.86 -15.52
CA SER A 473 -8.24 22.05 -16.05
C SER A 473 -8.14 22.11 -17.58
N ILE A 474 -6.98 21.78 -18.15
CA ILE A 474 -6.79 21.71 -19.61
C ILE A 474 -7.64 20.60 -20.22
N LEU A 475 -7.67 19.41 -19.61
CA LEU A 475 -8.42 18.25 -20.11
C LEU A 475 -9.94 18.47 -20.10
N CYS A 476 -10.44 19.25 -19.12
CA CYS A 476 -11.86 19.56 -18.93
C CYS A 476 -12.33 20.82 -19.66
N ARG A 477 -11.41 21.69 -20.11
CA ARG A 477 -11.76 22.99 -20.70
C ARG A 477 -12.68 22.86 -21.91
N GLY A 478 -13.79 23.62 -21.88
CA GLY A 478 -14.77 23.65 -22.97
C GLY A 478 -15.63 22.39 -23.11
N LYS A 479 -15.53 21.47 -22.15
CA LYS A 479 -16.32 20.23 -22.09
C LYS A 479 -17.34 20.29 -20.96
N ASN A 480 -18.27 19.34 -20.95
CA ASN A 480 -19.22 19.15 -19.86
C ASN A 480 -19.02 17.75 -19.27
N LYS A 481 -19.07 17.63 -17.95
CA LYS A 481 -19.12 16.32 -17.31
C LYS A 481 -20.45 15.62 -17.60
N HIS A 482 -20.46 14.30 -17.53
CA HIS A 482 -21.68 13.51 -17.53
C HIS A 482 -22.54 13.87 -16.31
N ALA A 483 -23.86 13.96 -16.48
CA ALA A 483 -24.77 14.44 -15.46
C ALA A 483 -24.70 13.59 -14.18
N ASP A 484 -24.63 12.27 -14.36
CA ASP A 484 -24.63 11.28 -13.27
C ASP A 484 -23.25 11.00 -12.66
N VAL A 485 -22.19 11.67 -13.12
CA VAL A 485 -20.84 11.49 -12.59
C VAL A 485 -20.47 12.61 -11.63
N ALA A 486 -20.11 12.26 -10.40
CA ALA A 486 -19.44 13.16 -9.47
C ALA A 486 -17.93 13.23 -9.78
N VAL A 487 -17.31 14.39 -9.63
CA VAL A 487 -15.85 14.55 -9.76
C VAL A 487 -15.36 15.31 -8.54
N ILE A 488 -14.53 14.65 -7.73
CA ILE A 488 -14.00 15.22 -6.48
C ILE A 488 -12.48 15.18 -6.50
N VAL A 489 -11.86 16.31 -6.18
CA VAL A 489 -10.40 16.49 -6.10
C VAL A 489 -10.00 16.89 -4.68
N THR A 490 -9.13 16.11 -4.06
CA THR A 490 -8.48 16.45 -2.78
C THR A 490 -7.12 17.09 -3.02
N CYS A 491 -6.86 18.24 -2.40
CA CYS A 491 -5.57 18.93 -2.48
C CYS A 491 -5.26 19.66 -1.17
N GLY A 492 -4.02 20.09 -0.94
CA GLY A 492 -3.71 20.88 0.27
C GLY A 492 -4.20 22.33 0.15
N ARG A 493 -4.51 22.99 1.28
CA ARG A 493 -4.95 24.40 1.34
C ARG A 493 -4.07 25.35 0.52
N SER A 494 -2.74 25.21 0.62
CA SER A 494 -1.79 26.06 -0.11
C SER A 494 -1.85 25.84 -1.63
N VAL A 495 -1.94 24.58 -2.06
CA VAL A 495 -2.05 24.24 -3.48
C VAL A 495 -3.38 24.74 -4.06
N HIS A 496 -4.48 24.57 -3.31
CA HIS A 496 -5.79 25.11 -3.69
C HIS A 496 -5.73 26.63 -3.88
N ALA A 497 -5.11 27.35 -2.95
CA ALA A 497 -4.98 28.81 -3.03
C ALA A 497 -4.18 29.25 -4.28
N LEU A 498 -3.06 28.60 -4.58
CA LEU A 498 -2.27 28.87 -5.79
C LEU A 498 -3.05 28.55 -7.07
N ALA A 499 -3.77 27.43 -7.10
CA ALA A 499 -4.59 27.03 -8.26
C ALA A 499 -5.79 27.98 -8.47
N LEU A 500 -6.36 28.50 -7.39
CA LEU A 500 -7.42 29.51 -7.45
C LEU A 500 -6.90 30.84 -8.02
N GLN A 501 -5.72 31.28 -7.58
CA GLN A 501 -5.06 32.48 -8.12
C GLN A 501 -4.72 32.32 -9.61
N ALA A 502 -4.32 31.13 -10.04
CA ALA A 502 -4.04 30.82 -11.44
C ALA A 502 -5.30 30.65 -12.31
N GLY A 503 -6.50 30.65 -11.73
CA GLY A 503 -7.79 30.51 -12.42
C GLY A 503 -8.24 29.06 -12.65
N TYR A 504 -7.42 28.06 -12.35
CA TYR A 504 -7.73 26.65 -12.63
C TYR A 504 -8.88 26.10 -11.78
N VAL A 505 -8.99 26.52 -10.52
CA VAL A 505 -10.10 26.10 -9.65
C VAL A 505 -11.44 26.52 -10.25
N ARG A 506 -11.55 27.78 -10.71
CA ARG A 506 -12.79 28.30 -11.32
C ARG A 506 -13.17 27.56 -12.60
N ASP A 507 -12.19 27.28 -13.46
CA ASP A 507 -12.40 26.49 -14.70
C ASP A 507 -12.95 25.09 -14.36
N LEU A 508 -12.43 24.46 -13.30
CA LEU A 508 -12.82 23.11 -12.90
C LEU A 508 -14.15 23.06 -12.13
N GLU A 509 -14.43 24.04 -11.28
CA GLU A 509 -15.74 24.19 -10.64
C GLU A 509 -16.84 24.41 -11.68
N ALA A 510 -16.56 25.19 -12.75
CA ALA A 510 -17.49 25.36 -13.87
C ALA A 510 -17.74 24.07 -14.66
N PHE A 511 -16.74 23.19 -14.76
CA PHE A 511 -16.90 21.82 -15.31
C PHE A 511 -17.72 20.91 -14.37
N GLY A 512 -17.79 21.25 -13.08
CA GLY A 512 -18.51 20.50 -12.04
C GLY A 512 -17.60 19.66 -11.13
N VAL A 513 -16.32 20.02 -11.00
CA VAL A 513 -15.41 19.46 -9.98
C VAL A 513 -15.71 20.08 -8.63
N GLN A 514 -15.73 19.24 -7.59
CA GLN A 514 -15.74 19.66 -6.20
C GLN A 514 -14.34 19.51 -5.59
N PHE A 515 -13.85 20.55 -4.91
CA PHE A 515 -12.57 20.50 -4.19
C PHE A 515 -12.78 20.25 -2.69
N LEU A 516 -11.88 19.47 -2.10
CA LEU A 516 -11.74 19.27 -0.66
C LEU A 516 -10.29 19.56 -0.25
N THR A 517 -10.06 20.31 0.83
CA THR A 517 -8.71 20.85 1.12
C THR A 517 -8.00 20.28 2.34
N ASP A 518 -8.72 19.58 3.21
CA ASP A 518 -8.20 19.19 4.52
C ASP A 518 -8.25 17.67 4.78
N THR A 519 -8.84 16.90 3.87
CA THR A 519 -9.06 15.45 4.01
C THR A 519 -8.48 14.67 2.84
N CYS A 520 -8.04 13.45 3.12
CA CYS A 520 -7.48 12.52 2.16
C CYS A 520 -8.49 11.40 1.85
N TRP A 521 -8.50 10.88 0.62
CA TRP A 521 -9.41 9.82 0.18
C TRP A 521 -9.44 8.57 1.06
N CYS A 522 -8.34 8.24 1.75
CA CYS A 522 -8.33 7.12 2.70
C CYS A 522 -9.22 7.34 3.94
N SER A 523 -9.76 8.54 4.12
CA SER A 523 -10.59 8.93 5.26
C SER A 523 -11.97 9.48 4.84
N ILE A 524 -12.25 9.54 3.54
CA ILE A 524 -13.52 10.07 3.01
C ILE A 524 -14.55 8.94 2.98
N GLU A 525 -15.69 9.17 3.63
CA GLU A 525 -16.82 8.24 3.72
C GLU A 525 -18.11 8.86 3.13
N GLU A 526 -19.24 8.16 3.29
CA GLU A 526 -20.56 8.74 3.00
C GLU A 526 -20.86 9.92 3.96
N PRO A 527 -21.59 10.96 3.52
CA PRO A 527 -22.22 11.10 2.20
C PRO A 527 -21.34 11.83 1.16
N ILE A 528 -20.07 12.13 1.46
CA ILE A 528 -19.15 12.75 0.48
C ILE A 528 -18.93 11.81 -0.70
N ILE A 529 -18.69 10.53 -0.42
CA ILE A 529 -18.93 9.49 -1.41
C ILE A 529 -20.45 9.42 -1.60
N PRO A 530 -21.00 9.69 -2.80
CA PRO A 530 -22.43 9.65 -3.00
C PRO A 530 -22.98 8.25 -2.65
N THR A 531 -24.04 8.19 -1.87
CA THR A 531 -24.59 6.92 -1.35
C THR A 531 -24.98 5.95 -2.47
N ASN A 532 -25.37 6.47 -3.63
CA ASN A 532 -25.71 5.71 -4.82
C ASN A 532 -24.50 5.29 -5.69
N ALA A 533 -23.28 5.78 -5.43
CA ALA A 533 -22.10 5.58 -6.28
C ALA A 533 -21.50 4.17 -6.14
N LYS A 534 -21.77 3.27 -7.08
CA LYS A 534 -21.33 1.86 -7.03
C LYS A 534 -19.89 1.68 -7.52
N VAL A 535 -19.47 2.49 -8.50
CA VAL A 535 -18.17 2.40 -9.15
C VAL A 535 -17.42 3.71 -9.03
N ILE A 536 -16.21 3.64 -8.45
CA ILE A 536 -15.30 4.77 -8.26
C ILE A 536 -14.09 4.60 -9.18
N MET A 537 -13.74 5.63 -9.95
CA MET A 537 -12.51 5.63 -10.74
C MET A 537 -11.46 6.56 -10.14
N THR A 538 -10.21 6.13 -10.10
CA THR A 538 -9.10 6.91 -9.55
C THR A 538 -7.82 6.75 -10.39
N ASN A 539 -6.93 7.75 -10.33
CA ASN A 539 -5.57 7.67 -10.87
C ASN A 539 -4.51 7.34 -9.81
N SER A 540 -4.93 7.01 -8.59
CA SER A 540 -4.05 6.74 -7.46
C SER A 540 -3.77 5.25 -7.29
N GLY A 541 -2.49 4.87 -7.32
CA GLY A 541 -2.05 3.52 -6.93
C GLY A 541 -2.28 3.19 -5.45
N LYS A 542 -2.34 4.21 -4.57
CA LYS A 542 -2.68 4.03 -3.15
C LYS A 542 -4.18 3.81 -2.97
N TYR A 543 -5.02 4.61 -3.62
CA TYR A 543 -6.47 4.52 -3.44
C TYR A 543 -7.11 3.35 -4.16
N ILE A 544 -6.58 2.95 -5.33
CA ILE A 544 -7.08 1.73 -5.99
C ILE A 544 -6.89 0.48 -5.12
N HIS A 545 -5.84 0.45 -4.30
CA HIS A 545 -5.57 -0.63 -3.36
C HIS A 545 -6.49 -0.58 -2.13
N TYR A 546 -6.55 0.56 -1.42
CA TYR A 546 -7.30 0.64 -0.16
C TYR A 546 -8.81 0.89 -0.33
N GLY A 547 -9.20 1.60 -1.39
CA GLY A 547 -10.57 2.08 -1.63
C GLY A 547 -11.64 1.00 -1.57
N PRO A 548 -11.47 -0.18 -2.21
CA PRO A 548 -12.46 -1.26 -2.15
C PRO A 548 -12.77 -1.72 -0.72
N GLY A 549 -11.73 -1.90 0.11
CA GLY A 549 -11.89 -2.34 1.50
C GLY A 549 -12.49 -1.26 2.41
N LEU A 550 -12.11 0.00 2.20
CA LEU A 550 -12.59 1.14 3.00
C LEU A 550 -14.05 1.52 2.70
N THR A 551 -14.48 1.36 1.45
CA THR A 551 -15.79 1.88 0.99
C THR A 551 -16.80 0.80 0.63
N GLY A 552 -16.35 -0.44 0.43
CA GLY A 552 -17.17 -1.53 -0.11
C GLY A 552 -17.62 -1.32 -1.56
N ARG A 553 -17.08 -0.33 -2.28
CA ARG A 553 -17.44 -0.02 -3.67
C ARG A 553 -16.52 -0.72 -4.67
N GLN A 554 -16.96 -0.82 -5.93
CA GLN A 554 -16.11 -1.28 -7.02
C GLN A 554 -15.19 -0.15 -7.48
N PHE A 555 -13.99 -0.50 -7.93
CA PHE A 555 -13.02 0.48 -8.40
C PHE A 555 -12.52 0.24 -9.83
N CYS A 556 -12.11 1.33 -10.47
CA CYS A 556 -11.37 1.37 -11.71
C CYS A 556 -10.13 2.25 -11.58
N PHE A 557 -9.05 1.88 -12.26
CA PHE A 557 -7.82 2.65 -12.31
C PHE A 557 -7.52 3.12 -13.72
N GLY A 558 -7.01 4.34 -13.85
CA GLY A 558 -6.56 4.88 -15.13
C GLY A 558 -5.62 6.08 -14.99
N SER A 559 -5.16 6.60 -16.12
CA SER A 559 -4.42 7.86 -16.17
C SER A 559 -5.33 9.05 -15.81
N LEU A 560 -4.75 10.24 -15.60
CA LEU A 560 -5.51 11.47 -15.40
C LEU A 560 -6.43 11.76 -16.61
N GLU A 561 -5.92 11.52 -17.82
CA GLU A 561 -6.65 11.66 -19.08
C GLU A 561 -7.82 10.68 -19.16
N MET A 562 -7.61 9.42 -18.78
CA MET A 562 -8.68 8.43 -18.73
C MET A 562 -9.75 8.80 -17.69
N CYS A 563 -9.35 9.34 -16.54
CA CYS A 563 -10.29 9.83 -15.52
C CYS A 563 -11.10 11.02 -16.02
N ALA A 564 -10.47 11.97 -16.71
CA ALA A 564 -11.15 13.11 -17.32
C ALA A 564 -12.14 12.66 -18.41
N GLU A 565 -11.75 11.70 -19.26
CA GLU A 565 -12.63 11.14 -20.29
C GLU A 565 -13.81 10.39 -19.67
N ALA A 566 -13.59 9.61 -18.61
CA ALA A 566 -14.67 8.97 -17.87
C ALA A 566 -15.61 9.98 -17.21
N ALA A 567 -15.08 11.12 -16.73
CA ALA A 567 -15.90 12.22 -16.21
C ALA A 567 -16.86 12.78 -17.27
N ILE A 568 -16.45 12.82 -18.54
CA ILE A 568 -17.23 13.36 -19.67
C ILE A 568 -18.22 12.31 -20.19
N THR A 569 -17.79 11.06 -20.31
CA THR A 569 -18.54 10.00 -20.98
C THR A 569 -19.43 9.17 -20.06
N GLY A 570 -19.20 9.23 -18.74
CA GLY A 570 -19.85 8.37 -17.76
C GLY A 570 -19.25 6.97 -17.65
N LYS A 571 -18.21 6.63 -18.43
CA LYS A 571 -17.73 5.26 -18.56
C LYS A 571 -16.21 5.16 -18.51
N SER A 572 -15.73 4.14 -17.80
CA SER A 572 -14.38 3.63 -18.01
C SER A 572 -14.40 2.68 -19.21
N THR A 573 -13.43 2.83 -20.11
CA THR A 573 -13.28 1.96 -21.29
C THR A 573 -12.67 0.60 -20.93
N GLY A 574 -12.04 0.49 -19.76
CA GLY A 574 -11.25 -0.68 -19.35
C GLY A 574 -10.01 -0.92 -20.21
N MET A 575 -9.73 -0.06 -21.20
CA MET A 575 -8.59 -0.24 -22.11
C MET A 575 -7.28 -0.02 -21.37
N ARG A 576 -6.29 -0.86 -21.67
CA ARG A 576 -4.93 -0.68 -21.19
C ARG A 576 -4.31 0.58 -21.83
N PRO A 577 -3.41 1.29 -21.16
CA PRO A 577 -2.71 2.43 -21.74
C PRO A 577 -1.75 1.97 -22.84
N GLU A 578 -1.39 2.87 -23.76
CA GLU A 578 -0.59 2.57 -24.94
C GLU A 578 0.74 1.90 -24.58
N TRP A 579 1.40 2.37 -23.52
CA TRP A 579 2.68 1.83 -23.05
C TRP A 579 2.59 0.38 -22.56
N LEU A 580 1.41 -0.09 -22.14
CA LEU A 580 1.15 -1.51 -21.86
C LEU A 580 0.66 -2.27 -23.10
N GLN A 581 0.05 -1.64 -24.09
CA GLN A 581 -0.38 -2.34 -25.29
C GLN A 581 0.80 -2.67 -26.22
N LYS A 582 1.65 -1.68 -26.52
CA LYS A 582 2.74 -1.80 -27.51
C LYS A 582 3.93 -2.61 -27.02
N ALA A 583 4.12 -2.71 -25.71
CA ALA A 583 5.14 -3.56 -25.11
C ALA A 583 4.92 -5.07 -25.38
N ASN A 584 3.68 -5.48 -25.73
CA ASN A 584 3.37 -6.84 -26.17
C ASN A 584 3.82 -7.12 -27.62
N CYS A 585 3.86 -6.09 -28.49
CA CYS A 585 4.19 -6.24 -29.91
C CYS A 585 5.70 -6.41 -30.15
N HIS A 586 6.56 -5.70 -29.41
CA HIS A 586 8.01 -5.79 -29.62
C HIS A 586 8.64 -7.10 -29.13
N LEU A 587 8.02 -7.79 -28.16
CA LEU A 587 8.45 -9.14 -27.76
C LEU A 587 8.15 -10.16 -28.87
N ALA A 588 7.01 -10.02 -29.56
CA ALA A 588 6.68 -10.85 -30.72
C ALA A 588 7.64 -10.57 -31.90
N GLU A 589 7.99 -9.32 -32.19
CA GLU A 589 8.96 -8.97 -33.25
C GLU A 589 10.39 -9.45 -32.93
N SER A 590 10.81 -9.40 -31.65
CA SER A 590 12.14 -9.88 -31.25
C SER A 590 12.29 -11.41 -31.31
N GLN A 591 11.19 -12.17 -31.22
CA GLN A 591 11.17 -13.62 -31.42
C GLN A 591 11.03 -14.02 -32.90
N PHE A 592 10.55 -13.13 -33.76
CA PHE A 592 10.37 -13.39 -35.20
C PHE A 592 11.53 -12.93 -36.09
N ASN A 593 12.44 -12.07 -35.61
CA ASN A 593 13.61 -11.62 -36.37
C ASN A 593 14.76 -12.65 -36.50
N GLY A 594 14.48 -13.93 -36.25
CA GLY A 594 15.41 -15.05 -36.48
C GLY A 594 15.19 -15.84 -37.78
N ARG A 595 14.17 -15.51 -38.59
CA ARG A 595 13.95 -16.18 -39.90
C ARG A 595 13.41 -15.21 -40.93
N SER A 596 14.29 -14.72 -41.79
CA SER A 596 13.90 -14.14 -43.08
C SER A 596 13.80 -15.27 -44.11
N ASP A 597 12.62 -15.85 -44.26
CA ASP A 597 12.26 -16.55 -45.50
C ASP A 597 11.12 -15.78 -46.16
N THR A 598 11.48 -15.09 -47.25
CA THR A 598 10.56 -14.48 -48.19
C THR A 598 9.58 -15.52 -48.72
N VAL A 599 8.28 -15.33 -48.48
CA VAL A 599 7.22 -16.01 -49.20
C VAL A 599 6.44 -14.98 -50.00
N GLU A 600 6.52 -15.09 -51.32
CA GLU A 600 5.70 -14.33 -52.27
C GLU A 600 4.21 -14.55 -51.99
N VAL A 601 3.49 -13.45 -51.79
CA VAL A 601 2.02 -13.46 -51.71
C VAL A 601 1.49 -13.53 -53.14
N LYS A 602 0.95 -14.69 -53.53
CA LYS A 602 0.00 -14.75 -54.65
C LYS A 602 -1.40 -14.46 -54.12
N GLU A 603 -2.04 -13.47 -54.73
CA GLU A 603 -3.44 -13.12 -54.52
C GLU A 603 -4.36 -14.32 -54.74
N GLY A 604 -5.26 -14.56 -53.79
CA GLY A 604 -6.37 -15.50 -53.98
C GLY A 604 -7.06 -15.90 -52.68
N GLY A 605 -8.28 -15.39 -52.48
CA GLY A 605 -9.32 -16.09 -51.73
C GLY A 605 -9.46 -15.75 -50.24
N ILE A 606 -10.31 -14.77 -49.96
CA ILE A 606 -10.98 -14.64 -48.66
C ILE A 606 -11.74 -15.94 -48.37
N SER A 607 -11.42 -16.62 -47.28
CA SER A 607 -12.30 -17.62 -46.68
C SER A 607 -12.27 -17.50 -45.16
N HIS A 608 -13.46 -17.35 -44.59
CA HIS A 608 -13.73 -17.25 -43.17
C HIS A 608 -13.28 -18.52 -42.44
N PHE A 609 -12.45 -18.37 -41.41
CA PHE A 609 -12.27 -19.41 -40.39
C PHE A 609 -13.02 -19.02 -39.10
N PRO A 610 -14.05 -19.78 -38.68
CA PRO A 610 -14.68 -19.59 -37.40
C PRO A 610 -13.80 -20.19 -36.29
N ILE A 611 -13.30 -19.36 -35.38
CA ILE A 611 -12.68 -19.83 -34.15
C ILE A 611 -13.80 -20.31 -33.21
N LEU A 612 -14.00 -21.62 -33.20
CA LEU A 612 -14.83 -22.34 -32.22
C LEU A 612 -14.23 -22.20 -30.82
N TYR A 613 -14.69 -21.22 -30.05
CA TYR A 613 -14.63 -21.30 -28.60
C TYR A 613 -15.61 -22.38 -28.13
N LYS A 614 -15.09 -23.52 -27.68
CA LYS A 614 -15.87 -24.48 -26.91
C LYS A 614 -16.32 -23.82 -25.60
N ARG A 615 -17.56 -23.35 -25.58
CA ARG A 615 -18.33 -23.07 -24.36
C ARG A 615 -18.26 -24.30 -23.45
N ARG A 616 -17.72 -24.15 -22.25
CA ARG A 616 -18.18 -24.93 -21.09
C ARG A 616 -19.24 -24.11 -20.39
N THR A 617 -20.48 -24.31 -20.81
CA THR A 617 -21.65 -24.11 -19.96
C THR A 617 -21.70 -25.25 -18.95
N GLN A 618 -21.38 -24.98 -17.69
CA GLN A 618 -21.92 -25.77 -16.59
C GLN A 618 -23.08 -24.97 -16.02
N GLN A 619 -24.30 -25.46 -16.26
CA GLN A 619 -25.46 -25.06 -15.48
C GLN A 619 -25.25 -25.53 -14.03
N PRO A 620 -25.66 -24.74 -13.03
CA PRO A 620 -25.72 -25.18 -11.65
C PRO A 620 -27.07 -25.89 -11.42
N GLN A 621 -27.06 -27.20 -11.50
CA GLN A 621 -28.04 -28.03 -10.81
C GLN A 621 -27.27 -29.03 -9.95
N ASP A 622 -27.70 -29.11 -8.69
CA ASP A 622 -27.25 -30.02 -7.64
C ASP A 622 -25.91 -29.68 -6.96
N PHE A 623 -25.96 -28.83 -5.93
CA PHE A 623 -25.39 -29.11 -4.59
C PHE A 623 -25.79 -27.99 -3.62
N TRP A 624 -27.03 -28.09 -3.11
CA TRP A 624 -27.46 -27.53 -1.83
C TRP A 624 -28.04 -28.70 -1.04
N PRO A 625 -27.36 -29.19 0.02
CA PRO A 625 -27.89 -28.91 1.36
C PRO A 625 -26.79 -28.89 2.44
N ALA A 626 -26.36 -27.69 2.87
CA ALA A 626 -25.72 -27.47 4.17
C ALA A 626 -25.91 -26.04 4.74
N MET A 627 -26.78 -25.23 4.14
CA MET A 627 -27.16 -23.89 4.62
C MET A 627 -28.68 -23.75 4.81
N ILE A 628 -29.35 -24.83 5.23
CA ILE A 628 -30.67 -24.78 5.89
C ILE A 628 -30.60 -25.75 7.07
N ARG A 629 -29.70 -25.44 8.00
CA ARG A 629 -29.64 -26.04 9.34
C ARG A 629 -28.79 -25.21 10.30
N ASP A 630 -28.87 -23.88 10.19
CA ASP A 630 -28.32 -23.00 11.24
C ASP A 630 -29.08 -21.68 11.42
N TYR A 631 -30.08 -21.41 10.58
CA TYR A 631 -30.99 -20.26 10.75
C TYR A 631 -32.26 -20.57 11.56
N SER A 632 -32.37 -21.78 12.13
CA SER A 632 -33.51 -22.22 12.94
C SER A 632 -33.14 -22.77 14.33
N ASN A 633 -31.92 -22.54 14.82
CA ASN A 633 -31.50 -22.89 16.19
C ASN A 633 -31.02 -21.68 17.03
N ARG A 634 -31.23 -20.44 16.56
CA ARG A 634 -31.07 -19.23 17.37
C ARG A 634 -32.40 -18.62 17.78
N GLN A 635 -33.28 -19.42 18.36
CA GLN A 635 -34.24 -18.97 19.36
C GLN A 635 -34.54 -20.14 20.30
N LEU A 636 -34.64 -19.84 21.60
CA LEU A 636 -34.90 -20.72 22.75
C LEU A 636 -33.64 -21.32 23.41
N GLY A 637 -33.03 -20.51 24.27
CA GLY A 637 -32.06 -20.91 25.28
C GLY A 637 -32.03 -19.97 26.48
N TYR A 638 -33.17 -19.36 26.84
CA TYR A 638 -33.35 -18.71 28.14
C TYR A 638 -34.75 -19.06 28.69
N ALA A 639 -34.75 -20.02 29.61
CA ALA A 639 -35.74 -20.21 30.67
C ALA A 639 -34.88 -20.21 31.96
N ASN A 640 -35.15 -19.51 33.05
CA ASN A 640 -36.38 -19.02 33.66
C ASN A 640 -36.07 -17.71 34.42
N ASP A 641 -37.01 -16.74 34.43
CA ASP A 641 -37.74 -16.40 35.65
C ASP A 641 -38.76 -15.25 35.43
N LYS A 642 -40.04 -15.60 35.68
CA LYS A 642 -41.20 -14.76 36.08
C LYS A 642 -41.97 -13.93 35.03
N ILE A 643 -43.13 -14.49 34.64
CA ILE A 643 -44.32 -13.85 34.04
C ILE A 643 -45.25 -13.35 35.18
N PRO A 644 -45.97 -12.21 35.04
CA PRO A 644 -47.42 -12.18 34.66
C PRO A 644 -47.75 -11.00 33.71
N THR A 645 -48.73 -10.97 32.79
CA THR A 645 -49.70 -11.87 32.15
C THR A 645 -50.26 -11.05 30.97
N ILE A 646 -50.63 -11.71 29.86
CA ILE A 646 -51.50 -11.14 28.82
C ILE A 646 -52.92 -11.03 29.40
N THR A 647 -53.66 -9.94 29.15
CA THR A 647 -55.04 -9.92 28.57
C THR A 647 -55.69 -8.54 28.65
N GLY A 648 -56.14 -8.04 27.48
CA GLY A 648 -57.23 -7.06 27.31
C GLY A 648 -56.83 -5.86 26.44
N ILE A 649 -57.51 -5.45 25.36
CA ILE A 649 -58.85 -5.69 24.81
C ILE A 649 -58.81 -5.26 23.32
N MET A 650 -59.45 -6.02 22.44
CA MET A 650 -59.92 -5.51 21.14
C MET A 650 -61.09 -4.53 21.34
N LYS A 651 -61.02 -3.33 20.74
CA LYS A 651 -62.13 -2.64 20.00
C LYS A 651 -61.91 -1.12 19.98
N GLN A 652 -61.64 -0.56 18.80
CA GLN A 652 -62.53 0.38 18.09
C GLN A 652 -61.86 0.77 16.75
N LEU A 653 -62.42 0.30 15.62
CA LEU A 653 -63.14 1.09 14.61
C LEU A 653 -62.19 1.95 13.74
N SER A 654 -61.77 1.54 12.54
CA SER A 654 -62.50 1.47 11.25
C SER A 654 -63.13 2.81 10.80
N GLY A 655 -62.60 3.41 9.74
CA GLY A 655 -63.20 4.53 8.99
C GLY A 655 -62.38 4.86 7.74
N ASP A 656 -62.98 4.64 6.58
CA ASP A 656 -62.43 4.49 5.21
C ASP A 656 -62.47 5.85 4.41
N PRO A 657 -62.47 5.95 3.07
CA PRO A 657 -61.35 6.33 2.18
C PRO A 657 -61.64 7.51 1.19
N THR A 658 -60.76 7.64 0.16
CA THR A 658 -60.95 8.16 -1.24
C THR A 658 -60.65 9.62 -1.63
N ASN A 659 -59.89 9.72 -2.75
CA ASN A 659 -59.92 10.67 -3.89
C ASN A 659 -59.67 12.18 -3.70
N ASP A 660 -58.63 12.74 -4.35
CA ASP A 660 -58.70 13.38 -5.70
C ASP A 660 -57.53 14.35 -6.03
N PHE A 661 -56.98 14.17 -7.24
CA PHE A 661 -56.62 15.13 -8.30
C PHE A 661 -55.72 16.39 -8.11
N LEU A 662 -54.62 16.39 -8.90
CA LEU A 662 -54.11 17.37 -9.89
C LEU A 662 -53.82 18.86 -9.55
N LYS A 663 -52.56 19.23 -9.92
CA LYS A 663 -52.13 20.30 -10.88
C LYS A 663 -51.79 21.74 -10.43
N PHE A 664 -50.64 22.19 -10.99
CA PHE A 664 -50.15 23.55 -11.30
C PHE A 664 -49.95 24.49 -10.10
N GLY A 665 -48.93 25.34 -9.99
CA GLY A 665 -48.01 25.95 -10.94
C GLY A 665 -47.77 27.41 -10.50
N PHE A 666 -46.62 27.98 -10.87
CA PHE A 666 -46.25 29.41 -10.87
C PHE A 666 -45.62 30.07 -9.62
N MET A 667 -44.38 30.56 -9.87
CA MET A 667 -43.75 31.75 -9.30
C MET A 667 -44.65 33.00 -9.36
N PRO A 668 -44.30 34.06 -8.59
CA PRO A 668 -43.83 35.28 -9.25
C PRO A 668 -42.68 36.03 -8.56
N GLN A 669 -41.93 36.78 -9.39
CA GLN A 669 -40.97 37.85 -9.04
C GLN A 669 -41.64 39.19 -8.69
N ARG A 670 -40.85 40.06 -8.00
CA ARG A 670 -40.81 41.57 -7.95
C ARG A 670 -40.81 42.06 -6.48
N VAL A 671 -40.19 43.16 -6.01
CA VAL A 671 -39.37 44.31 -6.50
C VAL A 671 -38.91 45.11 -5.24
N ALA A 672 -37.90 46.00 -5.41
CA ALA A 672 -37.48 47.18 -4.60
C ALA A 672 -36.14 46.99 -3.84
N ARG A 673 -35.01 47.65 -4.13
CA ARG A 673 -34.60 49.06 -4.39
C ARG A 673 -34.40 49.90 -3.11
N ASP A 674 -33.23 50.55 -3.07
CA ASP A 674 -32.74 51.66 -2.22
C ASP A 674 -31.87 51.33 -0.98
N MET A 675 -30.57 51.63 -1.06
CA MET A 675 -29.96 52.77 -0.32
C MET A 675 -28.53 53.08 -0.78
N LEU A 676 -28.24 54.38 -0.84
CA LEU A 676 -27.04 55.08 -1.32
C LEU A 676 -26.24 55.63 -0.12
N TRP A 677 -24.90 55.67 -0.30
CA TRP A 677 -23.95 56.74 0.06
C TRP A 677 -23.58 57.07 1.53
N GLU A 678 -22.27 57.01 1.82
CA GLU A 678 -21.38 58.06 2.43
C GLU A 678 -19.99 57.41 2.62
N SER A 679 -18.93 57.68 1.84
CA SER A 679 -18.04 58.85 1.73
C SER A 679 -17.13 59.15 2.94
N GLY A 680 -15.81 59.08 2.68
CA GLY A 680 -14.72 59.63 3.48
C GLY A 680 -13.45 58.78 3.26
N GLY A 681 -12.33 59.22 2.71
CA GLY A 681 -11.80 60.57 2.43
C GLY A 681 -10.33 60.61 2.89
N GLY A 682 -9.40 60.94 1.98
CA GLY A 682 -7.96 61.22 2.25
C GLY A 682 -7.01 60.36 1.41
N GLN A 683 -6.57 60.77 0.20
CA GLN A 683 -5.48 61.71 -0.15
C GLN A 683 -4.08 61.27 0.37
N GLY A 684 -2.99 61.21 -0.39
CA GLY A 684 -2.66 61.73 -1.75
C GLY A 684 -1.52 60.94 -2.42
N THR A 685 -1.43 60.93 -3.77
CA THR A 685 -0.49 61.71 -4.63
C THR A 685 1.00 61.46 -4.30
N THR A 686 1.88 60.97 -5.18
CA THR A 686 2.24 61.45 -6.53
C THR A 686 3.13 60.39 -7.25
N PRO A 687 3.21 60.35 -8.60
CA PRO A 687 3.96 59.34 -9.36
C PRO A 687 5.35 59.82 -9.82
N LEU A 688 6.26 58.89 -10.09
CA LEU A 688 7.51 59.16 -10.81
C LEU A 688 7.65 58.24 -12.03
N THR A 689 7.82 58.90 -13.17
CA THR A 689 8.13 58.39 -14.51
C THR A 689 9.64 58.49 -14.75
N GLN A 690 10.23 57.52 -15.47
CA GLN A 690 11.16 57.72 -16.62
C GLN A 690 11.80 56.36 -17.03
N ARG A 691 11.54 55.92 -18.28
CA ARG A 691 12.45 55.85 -19.46
C ARG A 691 13.50 54.73 -19.37
N VAL A 692 13.40 53.67 -20.19
CA VAL A 692 13.81 53.56 -21.62
C VAL A 692 15.27 53.94 -21.82
N ASP A 693 16.09 52.93 -22.10
CA ASP A 693 16.92 52.90 -23.30
C ASP A 693 17.23 51.46 -23.72
N ALA A 694 17.13 51.27 -25.04
CA ALA A 694 17.53 50.09 -25.80
C ALA A 694 18.94 50.33 -26.36
N ASP A 695 19.70 49.26 -26.61
CA ASP A 695 20.13 48.87 -27.97
C ASP A 695 21.28 47.84 -27.99
N ASN A 696 21.08 46.83 -28.87
CA ASN A 696 22.01 46.25 -29.84
C ASN A 696 23.29 45.50 -29.37
N GLN A 697 23.77 44.42 -30.02
CA GLN A 697 23.48 43.82 -31.33
C GLN A 697 24.14 42.42 -31.48
N LEU A 698 23.48 41.57 -32.28
CA LEU A 698 23.97 40.67 -33.36
C LEU A 698 25.24 39.80 -33.20
N SER A 699 25.08 38.51 -33.56
CA SER A 699 25.72 37.97 -34.78
C SER A 699 25.05 36.67 -35.28
N ASN A 700 24.70 36.70 -36.57
CA ASN A 700 24.19 35.62 -37.42
C ASN A 700 25.25 34.54 -37.75
N ALA A 701 24.80 33.34 -38.14
CA ALA A 701 25.27 32.66 -39.35
C ALA A 701 24.30 31.54 -39.80
N THR A 702 24.11 31.45 -41.12
CA THR A 702 23.19 30.58 -41.87
C THR A 702 24.00 29.74 -42.90
N TYR A 703 23.34 28.75 -43.52
CA TYR A 703 23.70 27.89 -44.68
C TYR A 703 24.42 26.55 -44.32
N SER A 704 24.18 25.38 -44.95
CA SER A 704 23.66 25.02 -46.29
C SER A 704 23.14 23.56 -46.37
N VAL A 705 22.31 23.28 -47.38
CA VAL A 705 21.84 21.96 -47.89
C VAL A 705 22.85 21.37 -48.88
N THR A 706 23.04 20.01 -48.92
CA THR A 706 23.19 19.19 -50.17
C THR A 706 23.41 17.67 -49.94
N SER A 707 22.56 16.86 -50.61
CA SER A 707 22.76 15.61 -51.41
C SER A 707 23.59 14.38 -50.96
N ALA A 708 22.90 13.22 -50.97
CA ALA A 708 23.13 11.95 -51.70
C ALA A 708 24.54 11.28 -51.82
N GLY A 709 24.58 9.96 -51.54
CA GLY A 709 25.14 8.96 -52.47
C GLY A 709 26.45 8.23 -52.11
N ALA A 710 26.35 6.90 -52.03
CA ALA A 710 27.32 5.84 -52.42
C ALA A 710 28.61 5.57 -51.61
N LEU A 711 28.60 4.39 -50.97
CA LEU A 711 29.56 3.27 -51.05
C LEU A 711 31.02 3.55 -51.48
N MET A 712 32.00 3.18 -50.64
CA MET A 712 33.29 2.61 -51.09
C MET A 712 33.95 1.77 -50.00
N ILE A 713 34.49 0.65 -50.45
CA ILE A 713 34.97 -0.54 -49.74
C ILE A 713 36.49 -0.44 -49.49
N ARG A 714 36.96 -0.93 -48.35
CA ARG A 714 38.27 -1.61 -48.16
C ARG A 714 37.97 -2.82 -47.26
N GLY A 715 38.35 -4.06 -47.54
CA GLY A 715 39.36 -4.60 -48.44
C GLY A 715 40.27 -5.52 -47.61
N ALA A 716 40.39 -6.79 -48.04
CA ALA A 716 41.17 -7.92 -47.51
C ALA A 716 40.61 -8.68 -46.29
N GLN A 717 40.74 -10.00 -46.17
CA GLN A 717 40.71 -11.15 -47.10
C GLN A 717 40.66 -12.39 -46.17
N TYR A 718 39.79 -13.34 -46.47
CA TYR A 718 39.73 -14.67 -45.84
C TYR A 718 40.86 -15.58 -46.37
N SER A 719 41.28 -16.55 -45.55
CA SER A 719 41.70 -17.87 -46.03
C SER A 719 41.40 -18.96 -45.00
N GLU A 720 40.60 -19.94 -45.46
CA GLU A 720 40.60 -21.39 -45.14
C GLU A 720 40.18 -21.88 -43.73
N LEU A 721 39.43 -22.97 -43.54
CA LEU A 721 39.11 -24.13 -44.39
C LEU A 721 37.85 -24.88 -43.89
N GLN A 722 37.32 -25.72 -44.78
CA GLN A 722 36.05 -26.44 -44.81
C GLN A 722 35.81 -27.52 -43.74
N VAL A 723 34.53 -27.60 -43.35
CA VAL A 723 33.62 -28.76 -43.22
C VAL A 723 34.23 -30.17 -43.29
N GLY A 724 33.99 -30.95 -42.22
CA GLY A 724 33.88 -32.40 -42.24
C GLY A 724 32.71 -32.85 -41.37
N ALA A 725 31.71 -33.49 -41.98
CA ALA A 725 30.52 -34.02 -41.30
C ALA A 725 30.78 -35.36 -40.61
N LYS A 726 30.22 -35.57 -39.41
CA LYS A 726 29.66 -36.87 -38.96
C LYS A 726 28.86 -36.73 -37.65
N MET A 727 27.58 -37.09 -37.72
CA MET A 727 26.74 -37.44 -36.56
C MET A 727 27.35 -38.62 -35.81
N THR A 728 27.47 -38.52 -34.48
CA THR A 728 27.00 -39.49 -33.44
C THR A 728 27.63 -39.15 -32.08
N ARG A 729 26.82 -39.21 -31.02
CA ARG A 729 27.06 -39.16 -29.55
C ARG A 729 26.13 -38.11 -28.95
N GLY A 730 25.09 -38.47 -28.21
CA GLY A 730 25.15 -39.31 -27.01
C GLY A 730 25.54 -38.40 -25.84
N ILE A 731 24.56 -37.73 -25.23
CA ILE A 731 24.79 -36.94 -24.02
C ILE A 731 24.73 -37.90 -22.83
N GLU A 732 25.90 -38.37 -22.41
CA GLU A 732 26.16 -38.86 -21.06
C GLU A 732 26.75 -37.68 -20.25
N GLY A 733 26.10 -37.29 -19.15
CA GLY A 733 26.60 -36.27 -18.22
C GLY A 733 25.48 -35.63 -17.37
N PRO A 734 25.73 -35.25 -16.09
CA PRO A 734 24.70 -34.81 -15.17
C PRO A 734 24.17 -33.44 -15.62
N THR A 735 22.91 -33.39 -16.05
CA THR A 735 22.23 -32.15 -16.39
C THR A 735 21.56 -31.62 -15.13
N ASP A 736 21.99 -30.44 -14.67
CA ASP A 736 21.32 -29.70 -13.60
C ASP A 736 19.96 -29.20 -14.11
N ILE A 737 18.91 -29.95 -13.77
CA ILE A 737 17.50 -29.60 -14.04
C ILE A 737 16.93 -28.90 -12.81
N VAL A 738 16.31 -27.74 -13.01
CA VAL A 738 15.59 -27.00 -11.97
C VAL A 738 14.10 -27.28 -12.10
N TYR A 739 13.43 -27.68 -11.00
CA TYR A 739 11.99 -27.95 -10.99
C TYR A 739 11.23 -26.74 -10.43
N SER A 740 10.07 -26.44 -11.02
CA SER A 740 9.07 -25.55 -10.42
C SER A 740 7.73 -26.28 -10.34
N VAL A 741 7.16 -26.38 -9.14
CA VAL A 741 5.78 -26.84 -8.94
C VAL A 741 4.87 -25.61 -8.98
N LYS A 742 3.94 -25.56 -9.94
CA LYS A 742 2.86 -24.57 -9.95
C LYS A 742 1.53 -25.24 -9.62
N HIS A 743 0.62 -24.45 -9.04
CA HIS A 743 -0.75 -24.85 -8.70
C HIS A 743 -1.44 -25.65 -9.83
N ASN A 744 -2.21 -26.68 -9.46
CA ASN A 744 -2.97 -27.64 -10.30
C ASN A 744 -2.26 -28.94 -10.73
N ASN A 745 -1.37 -29.52 -9.92
CA ASN A 745 -0.78 -30.85 -10.13
C ASN A 745 -0.03 -31.06 -11.46
N VAL A 746 0.55 -29.98 -12.02
CA VAL A 746 1.39 -30.05 -13.21
C VAL A 746 2.84 -29.70 -12.86
N LEU A 747 3.76 -30.60 -13.21
CA LEU A 747 5.19 -30.41 -13.11
C LEU A 747 5.71 -29.88 -14.45
N THR A 748 6.56 -28.87 -14.43
CA THR A 748 7.22 -28.31 -15.63
C THR A 748 8.73 -28.36 -15.44
N LEU A 749 9.42 -28.91 -16.44
CA LEU A 749 10.88 -29.01 -16.50
C LEU A 749 11.41 -27.83 -17.31
N MET A 750 12.39 -27.14 -16.75
CA MET A 750 13.05 -26.01 -17.41
C MET A 750 14.56 -26.24 -17.49
N ASP A 751 15.17 -25.75 -18.56
CA ASP A 751 16.63 -25.65 -18.67
C ASP A 751 17.17 -24.41 -17.95
N LYS A 752 18.51 -24.24 -17.92
CA LYS A 752 19.18 -23.11 -17.27
C LYS A 752 18.85 -21.74 -17.89
N GLU A 753 18.26 -21.72 -19.08
CA GLU A 753 17.81 -20.52 -19.79
C GLU A 753 16.31 -20.27 -19.59
N SER A 754 15.65 -21.05 -18.72
CA SER A 754 14.21 -21.00 -18.41
C SER A 754 13.31 -21.39 -19.57
N ASN A 755 13.81 -22.15 -20.56
CA ASN A 755 12.97 -22.73 -21.60
C ASN A 755 12.25 -23.97 -21.05
N VAL A 756 10.97 -24.11 -21.37
CA VAL A 756 10.21 -25.32 -21.00
C VAL A 756 10.65 -26.47 -21.90
N VAL A 757 11.32 -27.45 -21.28
CA VAL A 757 11.81 -28.66 -21.96
C VAL A 757 10.92 -29.88 -21.73
N GLY A 758 9.93 -29.78 -20.84
CA GLY A 758 8.90 -30.81 -20.65
C GLY A 758 7.84 -30.43 -19.62
N TRP A 759 6.70 -31.14 -19.64
CA TRP A 759 5.65 -31.02 -18.62
C TRP A 759 4.95 -32.36 -18.40
N GLY A 760 4.40 -32.58 -17.20
CA GLY A 760 3.64 -33.77 -16.84
C GLY A 760 2.59 -33.48 -15.77
N ALA A 761 1.45 -34.15 -15.81
CA ALA A 761 0.39 -34.02 -14.81
C ALA A 761 0.30 -35.29 -13.95
N PHE A 762 0.04 -35.14 -12.65
CA PHE A 762 -0.16 -36.28 -11.74
C PHE A 762 -1.52 -36.17 -11.02
N ASP A 763 -2.22 -37.29 -10.86
CA ASP A 763 -3.50 -37.33 -10.14
C ASP A 763 -3.26 -37.87 -8.71
N LEU A 764 -3.37 -37.00 -7.72
CA LEU A 764 -3.37 -37.38 -6.30
C LEU A 764 -4.83 -37.50 -5.85
N ASN A 765 -5.42 -38.67 -6.07
CA ASN A 765 -6.73 -39.01 -5.56
C ASN A 765 -6.59 -39.91 -4.31
N PRO A 766 -6.77 -39.40 -3.07
CA PRO A 766 -6.50 -40.17 -1.85
C PRO A 766 -7.48 -41.32 -1.58
N ASN A 767 -8.57 -41.43 -2.35
CA ASN A 767 -9.68 -42.36 -2.08
C ASN A 767 -9.70 -43.61 -2.98
N ARG A 768 -8.60 -43.97 -3.65
CA ARG A 768 -8.57 -45.15 -4.55
C ARG A 768 -7.44 -46.18 -4.35
N THR A 769 -6.67 -46.11 -3.28
CA THR A 769 -5.70 -47.16 -2.95
C THR A 769 -5.81 -47.57 -1.48
N GLY A 770 -6.60 -48.60 -1.21
CA GLY A 770 -6.50 -49.34 0.04
C GLY A 770 -5.19 -50.11 0.07
N GLY A 771 -4.21 -49.59 0.80
CA GLY A 771 -2.91 -50.23 1.01
C GLY A 771 -1.97 -49.31 1.77
N ASN A 772 -1.38 -49.82 2.86
CA ASN A 772 -0.36 -49.12 3.66
C ASN A 772 0.76 -48.57 2.77
N ILE A 773 0.93 -47.25 2.74
CA ILE A 773 2.14 -46.61 2.19
C ILE A 773 2.95 -46.11 3.39
N GLY A 774 3.92 -46.92 3.81
CA GLY A 774 5.01 -46.48 4.68
C GLY A 774 6.01 -45.63 3.89
N ASN A 775 6.63 -44.67 4.60
CA ASN A 775 7.80 -43.85 4.22
C ASN A 775 8.20 -43.81 2.74
N ILE A 776 7.89 -42.70 2.08
CA ILE A 776 8.54 -42.31 0.83
C ILE A 776 9.81 -41.53 1.19
N ASP A 777 10.97 -42.08 0.81
CA ASP A 777 12.30 -41.48 0.90
C ASP A 777 12.48 -40.47 -0.27
N GLU A 778 12.90 -39.24 0.01
CA GLU A 778 12.86 -38.05 -0.88
C GLU A 778 13.80 -38.09 -2.11
N LYS A 779 14.24 -39.26 -2.59
CA LYS A 779 15.20 -39.36 -3.70
C LYS A 779 14.79 -40.22 -4.90
N LYS A 780 13.52 -40.61 -5.05
CA LYS A 780 13.08 -41.39 -6.23
C LYS A 780 11.74 -40.92 -6.78
N VAL A 781 11.77 -40.04 -7.78
CA VAL A 781 10.64 -39.80 -8.69
C VAL A 781 11.02 -40.39 -10.05
N VAL A 782 10.34 -41.46 -10.45
CA VAL A 782 10.44 -42.02 -11.81
C VAL A 782 9.48 -41.25 -12.71
N CYS A 783 9.99 -40.40 -13.60
CA CYS A 783 9.20 -39.80 -14.67
C CYS A 783 9.25 -40.70 -15.91
N VAL A 784 8.08 -41.22 -16.33
CA VAL A 784 7.93 -41.85 -17.65
C VAL A 784 7.72 -40.73 -18.67
N LEU A 785 8.73 -40.48 -19.51
CA LEU A 785 8.65 -39.57 -20.65
C LEU A 785 7.88 -40.26 -21.79
N VAL A 786 6.69 -39.77 -22.11
CA VAL A 786 6.00 -40.13 -23.36
C VAL A 786 6.41 -39.11 -24.42
N SER A 787 7.31 -39.52 -25.32
CA SER A 787 7.68 -38.75 -26.51
C SER A 787 6.57 -38.89 -27.56
N THR A 788 5.87 -37.81 -27.90
CA THR A 788 5.03 -37.76 -29.10
C THR A 788 5.89 -37.34 -30.29
N THR A 789 6.48 -38.31 -30.97
CA THR A 789 6.93 -38.14 -32.37
C THR A 789 5.75 -38.33 -33.33
N ALA A 790 5.86 -37.68 -34.48
CA ALA A 790 4.88 -37.55 -35.55
C ALA A 790 4.05 -38.81 -35.88
N TRP A 791 2.82 -38.56 -36.35
CA TRP A 791 1.90 -39.54 -36.90
C TRP A 791 2.56 -40.46 -37.96
N GLY A 792 2.49 -41.78 -37.76
CA GLY A 792 2.72 -42.77 -38.82
C GLY A 792 3.09 -44.19 -38.36
N GLN A 793 2.15 -45.13 -38.54
CA GLN A 793 2.29 -46.60 -38.64
C GLN A 793 2.34 -47.45 -37.33
N PRO A 794 1.61 -48.58 -37.24
CA PRO A 794 1.55 -49.45 -36.06
C PRO A 794 2.48 -50.67 -36.20
N ILE A 795 3.28 -51.01 -35.19
CA ILE A 795 3.96 -52.33 -35.11
C ILE A 795 3.98 -52.86 -33.66
N GLU A 796 3.85 -54.18 -33.60
CA GLU A 796 3.38 -55.11 -32.56
C GLU A 796 4.30 -55.37 -31.36
N HIS A 797 3.69 -55.97 -30.33
CA HIS A 797 4.31 -56.73 -29.24
C HIS A 797 5.34 -57.76 -29.72
N ASN A 798 6.54 -57.83 -29.12
CA ASN A 798 6.98 -58.94 -28.25
C ASN A 798 8.50 -58.94 -27.91
N GLN A 799 8.79 -59.52 -26.73
CA GLN A 799 10.02 -60.22 -26.31
C GLN A 799 11.32 -59.42 -26.01
N GLY A 800 11.70 -59.48 -24.73
CA GLY A 800 12.94 -60.17 -24.33
C GLY A 800 14.19 -59.33 -24.00
N LEU A 801 14.78 -59.66 -22.84
CA LEU A 801 16.21 -59.57 -22.48
C LEU A 801 16.74 -58.16 -22.10
N THR A 802 16.82 -57.84 -20.80
CA THR A 802 17.93 -58.10 -19.84
C THR A 802 19.05 -57.06 -19.81
N ARG A 803 19.37 -56.69 -18.56
CA ARG A 803 20.66 -56.22 -18.04
C ARG A 803 21.14 -54.83 -18.45
N GLY A 804 20.94 -53.90 -17.51
CA GLY A 804 22.06 -53.44 -16.69
C GLY A 804 22.59 -52.06 -17.02
N MET A 805 22.21 -51.06 -16.22
CA MET A 805 23.16 -50.13 -15.61
C MET A 805 22.45 -49.37 -14.47
N LYS A 806 23.17 -49.23 -13.35
CA LYS A 806 22.77 -48.47 -12.18
C LYS A 806 22.74 -46.97 -12.50
N LEU A 807 21.66 -46.30 -12.11
CA LEU A 807 21.64 -45.09 -11.28
C LEU A 807 20.23 -44.92 -10.71
#